data_AF-A0A2L0ELZ0-F1
#
_entry.id   AF-A0A2L0ELZ0-F1
#
_cell.length_a   1.000
_cell.length_b   1.000
_cell.length_c   1.000
_cell.angle_alpha   90.00
_cell.angle_beta   90.00
_cell.angle_gamma   90.00
#
_symmetry.space_group_name_H-M   'P 1'
#
loop_
_entity.id
_entity.type
_entity.pdbx_description
1 polymer ?
#
loop_
_entity_poly.entity_id
_entity_poly.type
_entity_poly.pdbx_seq_one_letter_code
_entity_poly.pdbx_strand_id
1 'polypeptide(L)'
;MVLLLGAVSLAGYSCGDDDPGTMTAPEGNGGGGAGGAGGAGGHGGSGGDGGATPPRPCAPARSHEQIPQRHSATIEDALDTFDNLSGEIEIQCGNCHKAPAQQGGFSYEGTPENLCTARGRSGKTPVEVMLNGEMPYMIGGQEALGRRLEAWIEQGCPPGTYVLPKGDMQVNPGGELVTPREIGDALTELGSCIPAAEIAGRDEELDERFAAMRSFEDLPVKLPDTDFVSLDAEVLARRGTFAYAPTYPLWSDDAAKLRFVHVPAGQAITYDPETRSLRIPPNTRFYKTFFRAVVEPDGVTRYRKMETRIIVTRERAEDAIFGTYVWNAEETGAKLLGTGLDPASPDSRELYLNGEPFPDHVRPYVADETTGALESYAVPGATRCVACHSGSESQSFVLGITPLQLHRRPRGEGGVYTRDVLDDELTQLERLLAYGVVRGTSTTLTPDDLPKLEESALPRRPRNEDELNMQAYMAGNCAHCHNPRGYAVASKPTLRGLDMSPGGRVFGFPMNTKGSDGLLYFPPQPTSFDELSIENSIPIGGIYRRVVLPTGAWTPRAFGLPVENEEVSAFFSLHMPMHTASVDCRLPVLVARWWASVPRDYERGGAEALEDPDAIALAARAADIAEARALRDCEQHRKTGWVLEDTTERYPYVPRNIDWKTHLDDWIRAEEVTSEHEALAKKVYAQGFFAPRCAFPGDAPEPDTVEPWMINPGTGRPRQPWSAIYRANPGEHIYAGICANCHGLYGDAQTGASRALRATSGARVASFVDGLFGPRWAPNENLATFHGPDAGEDDLGPDGAAKYLVWMATGGTTVSFGRTPEEERTFFNVFVNNRIVTAVPIPLDLESAKDAFKSSKANMLGVARAACDEIRTDAHGFGAAYDAAAASGNWGLILSNAVAPEFGVPMWRDMCTVGNPLTDDLRAADASSPEVDAWLRRAVFNAGVMAYIYMRDELTNGVIAIPRDACELKFPRE
;
A
#
# COMPACT_ATOMS: atom_id res chain seq x y z
N MET A 1 45.20 -25.41 -39.88
CA MET A 1 46.50 -25.00 -39.30
C MET A 1 46.31 -24.99 -37.79
N VAL A 2 46.95 -25.83 -36.97
CA VAL A 2 48.39 -26.17 -36.78
C VAL A 2 48.96 -25.41 -35.56
N LEU A 3 48.96 -26.10 -34.41
CA LEU A 3 49.96 -26.06 -33.30
C LEU A 3 50.07 -24.74 -32.49
N LEU A 4 50.56 -24.66 -31.24
CA LEU A 4 50.88 -25.55 -30.08
C LEU A 4 51.05 -24.62 -28.84
N LEU A 5 51.15 -24.97 -27.55
CA LEU A 5 51.29 -26.19 -26.70
C LEU A 5 50.26 -26.05 -25.53
N GLY A 6 50.14 -26.86 -24.47
CA GLY A 6 50.79 -28.10 -24.04
C GLY A 6 50.67 -28.27 -22.50
N ALA A 7 50.24 -29.43 -22.02
CA ALA A 7 50.04 -29.71 -20.57
C ALA A 7 51.20 -30.53 -19.96
N VAL A 8 51.25 -30.65 -18.62
CA VAL A 8 51.62 -31.88 -17.87
C VAL A 8 51.43 -31.69 -16.35
N SER A 9 51.10 -32.78 -15.64
CA SER A 9 50.88 -32.85 -14.18
C SER A 9 52.07 -33.48 -13.43
N LEU A 10 51.97 -33.57 -12.08
CA LEU A 10 52.63 -34.46 -11.09
C LEU A 10 52.97 -33.61 -9.83
N ALA A 11 52.54 -33.89 -8.59
CA ALA A 11 52.54 -35.10 -7.75
C ALA A 11 53.91 -35.43 -7.10
N GLY A 12 53.97 -35.38 -5.76
CA GLY A 12 55.15 -35.76 -4.96
C GLY A 12 54.95 -35.59 -3.44
N TYR A 13 55.26 -36.63 -2.67
CA TYR A 13 55.28 -36.67 -1.18
C TYR A 13 56.69 -36.35 -0.63
N SER A 14 56.79 -35.91 0.64
CA SER A 14 57.60 -36.56 1.71
C SER A 14 58.08 -35.60 2.82
N CYS A 15 58.29 -36.16 4.02
CA CYS A 15 58.64 -35.50 5.31
C CYS A 15 60.16 -35.32 5.56
N GLY A 16 60.50 -34.69 6.69
CA GLY A 16 61.85 -34.58 7.29
C GLY A 16 62.27 -33.11 7.50
N ASP A 17 62.09 -32.49 8.67
CA ASP A 17 62.75 -32.67 9.98
C ASP A 17 64.16 -32.03 10.06
N ASP A 18 64.32 -31.03 10.94
CA ASP A 18 65.41 -30.96 11.94
C ASP A 18 65.17 -29.81 12.96
N ASP A 19 65.52 -30.07 14.23
CA ASP A 19 65.46 -29.14 15.40
C ASP A 19 66.88 -28.58 15.68
N PRO A 20 67.05 -27.48 16.46
CA PRO A 20 67.42 -27.70 17.87
C PRO A 20 67.03 -26.58 18.87
N GLY A 21 66.19 -26.92 19.87
CA GLY A 21 66.44 -26.78 21.32
C GLY A 21 66.88 -25.44 21.99
N THR A 22 66.85 -25.27 23.33
CA THR A 22 66.40 -26.09 24.47
C THR A 22 66.23 -25.22 25.74
N MET A 23 65.72 -25.81 26.84
CA MET A 23 65.78 -25.37 28.26
C MET A 23 64.75 -24.30 28.73
N THR A 24 64.10 -24.40 29.90
CA THR A 24 63.96 -25.49 30.92
C THR A 24 62.69 -25.29 31.78
N ALA A 25 62.22 -26.35 32.45
CA ALA A 25 61.09 -26.35 33.42
C ALA A 25 61.57 -25.93 34.86
N PRO A 26 60.81 -26.03 36.00
CA PRO A 26 59.74 -26.99 36.35
C PRO A 26 58.52 -26.47 37.19
N GLU A 27 57.58 -27.39 37.47
CA GLU A 27 56.64 -27.48 38.62
C GLU A 27 55.61 -26.34 38.93
N GLY A 28 54.36 -26.60 39.34
CA GLY A 28 53.60 -27.87 39.37
C GLY A 28 52.31 -27.88 40.24
N ASN A 29 51.41 -28.83 39.94
CA ASN A 29 50.37 -29.43 40.80
C ASN A 29 49.01 -28.71 41.11
N GLY A 30 47.90 -29.46 40.95
CA GLY A 30 46.56 -29.24 41.54
C GLY A 30 45.56 -28.34 40.78
N GLY A 31 44.29 -28.70 40.52
CA GLY A 31 43.62 -30.02 40.59
C GLY A 31 42.08 -29.98 40.75
N GLY A 32 41.37 -30.99 40.20
CA GLY A 32 40.03 -31.43 40.66
C GLY A 32 38.77 -31.03 39.84
N GLY A 33 37.90 -32.00 39.53
CA GLY A 33 36.54 -31.84 38.94
C GLY A 33 36.51 -31.64 37.41
N ALA A 34 36.00 -32.50 36.52
CA ALA A 34 35.00 -33.58 36.56
C ALA A 34 33.55 -33.11 36.84
N GLY A 35 32.57 -33.32 35.95
CA GLY A 35 32.63 -33.83 34.56
C GLY A 35 31.26 -34.20 33.96
N GLY A 36 31.23 -34.64 32.69
CA GLY A 36 30.07 -35.27 32.02
C GLY A 36 29.17 -34.29 31.24
N ALA A 37 29.26 -34.09 29.91
CA ALA A 37 29.34 -34.98 28.74
C ALA A 37 27.96 -35.43 28.19
N GLY A 38 27.47 -34.73 27.17
CA GLY A 38 26.48 -35.23 26.21
C GLY A 38 27.21 -35.64 24.92
N GLY A 39 26.99 -36.88 24.46
CA GLY A 39 27.81 -37.48 23.40
C GLY A 39 27.27 -37.27 21.99
N ALA A 40 28.10 -36.74 21.08
CA ALA A 40 27.91 -36.92 19.65
C ALA A 40 28.39 -38.32 19.24
N GLY A 41 27.60 -39.04 18.43
CA GLY A 41 27.81 -40.46 18.15
C GLY A 41 27.49 -40.87 16.71
N GLY A 42 28.18 -40.26 15.74
CA GLY A 42 28.12 -40.73 14.35
C GLY A 42 28.98 -41.99 14.15
N HIS A 43 28.42 -43.02 13.51
CA HIS A 43 29.16 -44.16 12.93
C HIS A 43 28.52 -44.51 11.59
N GLY A 44 29.34 -44.67 10.54
CA GLY A 44 28.87 -45.04 9.21
C GLY A 44 28.74 -46.56 9.04
N GLY A 45 27.78 -46.97 8.21
CA GLY A 45 27.68 -48.33 7.65
C GLY A 45 27.52 -48.23 6.14
N SER A 46 28.25 -49.04 5.38
CA SER A 46 28.27 -49.00 3.91
C SER A 46 27.89 -50.35 3.30
N GLY A 47 27.19 -50.30 2.16
CA GLY A 47 26.91 -51.47 1.31
C GLY A 47 25.49 -52.04 1.45
N GLY A 48 24.65 -51.77 0.46
CA GLY A 48 23.31 -52.33 0.29
C GLY A 48 22.64 -51.72 -0.94
N ASP A 49 22.50 -52.49 -2.02
CA ASP A 49 22.16 -51.96 -3.34
C ASP A 49 20.68 -51.58 -3.53
N GLY A 50 20.47 -50.51 -4.31
CA GLY A 50 19.52 -50.56 -5.43
C GLY A 50 18.02 -50.40 -5.12
N GLY A 51 17.61 -50.31 -3.86
CA GLY A 51 16.23 -49.97 -3.48
C GLY A 51 15.94 -48.47 -3.59
N ALA A 52 15.97 -47.89 -4.79
CA ALA A 52 15.64 -46.48 -4.98
C ALA A 52 14.14 -46.24 -4.75
N THR A 53 13.78 -45.71 -3.58
CA THR A 53 12.45 -45.14 -3.32
C THR A 53 12.12 -44.15 -4.44
N PRO A 54 10.93 -44.20 -5.07
CA PRO A 54 10.56 -43.21 -6.06
C PRO A 54 10.64 -41.80 -5.45
N PRO A 55 11.12 -40.80 -6.20
CA PRO A 55 11.20 -39.43 -5.70
C PRO A 55 9.79 -38.98 -5.26
N ARG A 56 9.70 -38.33 -4.09
CA ARG A 56 8.41 -37.82 -3.60
C ARG A 56 7.87 -36.80 -4.62
N PRO A 57 6.57 -36.83 -4.98
CA PRO A 57 5.97 -35.87 -5.89
C PRO A 57 6.06 -34.42 -5.40
N CYS A 58 6.20 -34.21 -4.09
CA CYS A 58 6.56 -32.95 -3.48
C CYS A 58 7.64 -33.16 -2.41
N ALA A 59 8.70 -32.33 -2.41
CA ALA A 59 9.82 -32.41 -1.47
C ALA A 59 9.72 -31.33 -0.38
N PRO A 60 10.08 -31.56 0.90
CA PRO A 60 9.95 -30.55 1.96
C PRO A 60 10.68 -29.24 1.61
N ALA A 61 10.00 -28.10 1.74
CA ALA A 61 10.50 -26.82 1.25
C ALA A 61 11.60 -26.21 2.14
N ARG A 62 12.78 -25.98 1.57
CA ARG A 62 13.91 -25.34 2.25
C ARG A 62 13.90 -23.85 1.95
N SER A 63 13.05 -23.11 2.67
CA SER A 63 12.98 -21.64 2.65
C SER A 63 13.24 -21.05 4.03
N HIS A 64 13.82 -19.85 4.10
CA HIS A 64 14.11 -19.17 5.35
C HIS A 64 12.85 -18.81 6.16
N GLU A 65 11.81 -18.23 5.55
CA GLU A 65 10.57 -17.92 6.29
C GLU A 65 9.68 -19.16 6.44
N GLN A 66 9.89 -19.86 7.56
CA GLN A 66 8.99 -20.88 8.10
C GLN A 66 7.75 -20.20 8.70
N ILE A 67 6.56 -20.71 8.38
CA ILE A 67 5.24 -20.16 8.74
C ILE A 67 4.36 -21.26 9.41
N PRO A 68 4.87 -21.99 10.44
CA PRO A 68 4.15 -23.10 11.04
C PRO A 68 2.79 -22.66 11.59
N GLN A 69 1.71 -23.33 11.19
CA GLN A 69 0.34 -22.99 11.58
C GLN A 69 0.09 -23.31 13.06
N ARG A 70 -0.73 -22.49 13.74
CA ARG A 70 -1.21 -22.78 15.10
C ARG A 70 -1.75 -24.22 15.21
N HIS A 71 -1.46 -24.91 16.31
CA HIS A 71 -1.98 -26.27 16.54
C HIS A 71 -3.52 -26.28 16.55
N SER A 72 -4.12 -25.24 17.14
CA SER A 72 -5.57 -25.03 17.16
C SER A 72 -6.22 -24.83 15.77
N ALA A 73 -5.45 -24.47 14.74
CA ALA A 73 -5.90 -24.16 13.37
C ALA A 73 -5.75 -25.34 12.38
N THR A 74 -5.57 -26.56 12.90
CA THR A 74 -5.16 -27.74 12.12
C THR A 74 -5.68 -29.04 12.74
N ILE A 75 -5.59 -30.15 11.99
CA ILE A 75 -5.90 -31.49 12.51
C ILE A 75 -4.71 -32.45 12.44
N GLU A 76 -4.57 -33.27 13.49
CA GLU A 76 -3.75 -34.48 13.46
C GLU A 76 -4.23 -35.48 12.39
N ASP A 77 -3.53 -36.59 12.21
CA ASP A 77 -3.94 -37.63 11.27
C ASP A 77 -5.36 -38.12 11.59
N ALA A 78 -6.26 -37.94 10.62
CA ALA A 78 -7.61 -38.49 10.69
C ALA A 78 -7.52 -40.01 10.51
N LEU A 79 -7.42 -40.71 11.64
CA LEU A 79 -7.49 -42.16 11.69
C LEU A 79 -8.94 -42.61 11.50
N ASP A 80 -9.17 -43.50 10.54
CA ASP A 80 -10.45 -44.17 10.32
C ASP A 80 -10.28 -45.70 10.47
N THR A 81 -11.38 -46.45 10.55
CA THR A 81 -11.33 -47.92 10.71
C THR A 81 -12.05 -48.63 9.57
N PHE A 82 -11.63 -49.86 9.29
CA PHE A 82 -12.39 -50.73 8.40
C PHE A 82 -13.85 -50.89 8.86
N ASP A 83 -14.11 -50.95 10.17
CA ASP A 83 -15.48 -51.05 10.71
C ASP A 83 -16.35 -49.83 10.35
N ASN A 84 -15.80 -48.62 10.37
CA ASN A 84 -16.51 -47.40 9.95
C ASN A 84 -16.79 -47.41 8.44
N LEU A 85 -15.75 -47.67 7.63
CA LEU A 85 -15.83 -47.70 6.16
C LEU A 85 -16.82 -48.78 5.69
N SER A 86 -16.73 -49.98 6.27
CA SER A 86 -17.60 -51.11 5.95
C SER A 86 -19.05 -50.91 6.41
N GLY A 87 -19.25 -50.25 7.56
CA GLY A 87 -20.57 -49.83 8.05
C GLY A 87 -21.25 -48.79 7.16
N GLU A 88 -20.50 -47.82 6.63
CA GLU A 88 -21.06 -46.81 5.73
C GLU A 88 -21.43 -47.40 4.36
N ILE A 89 -20.61 -48.32 3.83
CA ILE A 89 -20.91 -49.09 2.61
C ILE A 89 -22.13 -50.01 2.83
N GLU A 90 -22.28 -50.62 4.01
CA GLU A 90 -23.49 -51.38 4.37
C GLU A 90 -24.74 -50.48 4.30
N ILE A 91 -24.68 -49.27 4.88
CA ILE A 91 -25.81 -48.32 4.95
C ILE A 91 -26.18 -47.77 3.55
N GLN A 92 -25.20 -47.26 2.80
CA GLN A 92 -25.46 -46.59 1.52
C GLN A 92 -25.65 -47.59 0.36
N CYS A 93 -24.82 -48.63 0.29
CA CYS A 93 -24.72 -49.53 -0.86
C CYS A 93 -25.31 -50.93 -0.62
N GLY A 94 -25.47 -51.35 0.64
CA GLY A 94 -25.95 -52.70 0.99
C GLY A 94 -27.30 -53.07 0.40
N ASN A 95 -28.25 -52.14 0.33
CA ASN A 95 -29.58 -52.35 -0.28
C ASN A 95 -29.52 -52.75 -1.77
N CYS A 96 -28.44 -52.40 -2.49
CA CYS A 96 -28.24 -52.77 -3.89
C CYS A 96 -27.25 -53.94 -4.04
N HIS A 97 -26.15 -53.93 -3.28
CA HIS A 97 -25.01 -54.82 -3.51
C HIS A 97 -24.92 -56.01 -2.55
N LYS A 98 -25.70 -56.07 -1.48
CA LYS A 98 -25.77 -57.25 -0.59
C LYS A 98 -26.79 -58.26 -1.11
N ALA A 99 -26.69 -59.51 -0.68
CA ALA A 99 -27.70 -60.53 -0.99
C ALA A 99 -29.05 -60.18 -0.32
N PRO A 100 -30.21 -60.38 -0.98
CA PRO A 100 -30.40 -61.06 -2.28
C PRO A 100 -30.40 -60.13 -3.50
N ALA A 101 -30.08 -58.82 -3.36
CA ALA A 101 -30.24 -57.84 -4.44
C ALA A 101 -29.13 -57.93 -5.51
N GLN A 102 -27.86 -57.96 -5.10
CA GLN A 102 -26.66 -58.16 -5.95
C GLN A 102 -26.68 -57.41 -7.32
N GLN A 103 -27.11 -56.16 -7.30
CA GLN A 103 -27.19 -55.29 -8.47
C GLN A 103 -25.80 -54.76 -8.88
N GLY A 104 -25.68 -54.22 -10.10
CA GLY A 104 -24.40 -53.77 -10.68
C GLY A 104 -23.40 -54.89 -11.02
N GLY A 105 -23.54 -56.09 -10.45
CA GLY A 105 -22.65 -57.22 -10.66
C GLY A 105 -21.42 -57.25 -9.75
N PHE A 106 -21.48 -56.51 -8.63
CA PHE A 106 -20.62 -56.66 -7.46
C PHE A 106 -21.48 -57.15 -6.28
N SER A 107 -20.93 -58.02 -5.42
CA SER A 107 -21.58 -58.52 -4.22
C SER A 107 -20.75 -58.17 -2.98
N TYR A 108 -21.35 -57.41 -2.06
CA TYR A 108 -20.71 -56.98 -0.83
C TYR A 108 -20.99 -57.96 0.32
N GLU A 109 -19.94 -58.40 1.00
CA GLU A 109 -20.00 -59.40 2.08
C GLU A 109 -19.54 -58.86 3.45
N GLY A 110 -19.01 -57.63 3.50
CA GLY A 110 -18.59 -56.99 4.76
C GLY A 110 -17.18 -57.39 5.27
N THR A 111 -16.36 -58.02 4.43
CA THR A 111 -14.97 -58.39 4.78
C THR A 111 -13.93 -57.57 4.01
N PRO A 112 -12.72 -57.37 4.57
CA PRO A 112 -11.61 -56.72 3.86
C PRO A 112 -11.33 -57.34 2.50
N GLU A 113 -11.23 -58.67 2.41
CA GLU A 113 -10.84 -59.36 1.18
C GLU A 113 -11.88 -59.18 0.07
N ASN A 114 -13.17 -59.23 0.43
CA ASN A 114 -14.29 -59.00 -0.49
C ASN A 114 -14.28 -57.57 -1.05
N LEU A 115 -14.05 -56.57 -0.20
CA LEU A 115 -14.10 -55.16 -0.60
C LEU A 115 -12.83 -54.73 -1.37
N CYS A 116 -11.65 -55.16 -0.91
CA CYS A 116 -10.36 -54.88 -1.53
C CYS A 116 -10.27 -55.40 -2.98
N THR A 117 -10.78 -56.62 -3.20
CA THR A 117 -10.75 -57.28 -4.52
C THR A 117 -12.01 -57.04 -5.36
N ALA A 118 -12.98 -56.28 -4.85
CA ALA A 118 -14.27 -56.02 -5.50
C ALA A 118 -14.11 -55.47 -6.92
N ARG A 119 -14.78 -56.08 -7.90
CA ARG A 119 -14.89 -55.58 -9.28
C ARG A 119 -16.31 -55.81 -9.82
N GLY A 120 -16.83 -54.87 -10.60
CA GLY A 120 -18.11 -55.00 -11.30
C GLY A 120 -17.99 -55.76 -12.63
N ARG A 121 -19.13 -56.00 -13.31
CA ARG A 121 -19.17 -56.69 -14.63
C ARG A 121 -18.38 -56.00 -15.75
N SER A 122 -18.13 -54.70 -15.62
CA SER A 122 -17.30 -53.90 -16.52
C SER A 122 -15.79 -54.07 -16.28
N GLY A 123 -15.40 -54.81 -15.24
CA GLY A 123 -14.01 -54.87 -14.75
C GLY A 123 -13.64 -53.72 -13.81
N LYS A 124 -14.50 -52.70 -13.65
CA LYS A 124 -14.23 -51.52 -12.81
C LYS A 124 -14.25 -51.81 -11.31
N THR A 125 -13.48 -51.05 -10.53
CA THR A 125 -13.51 -51.06 -9.06
C THR A 125 -14.70 -50.25 -8.51
N PRO A 126 -15.11 -50.43 -7.24
CA PRO A 126 -16.09 -49.56 -6.61
C PRO A 126 -15.61 -48.09 -6.51
N VAL A 127 -14.31 -47.87 -6.30
CA VAL A 127 -13.68 -46.54 -6.29
C VAL A 127 -13.87 -45.85 -7.64
N GLU A 128 -13.51 -46.52 -8.74
CA GLU A 128 -13.66 -45.97 -10.09
C GLU A 128 -15.11 -45.60 -10.41
N VAL A 129 -16.09 -46.38 -9.95
CA VAL A 129 -17.52 -46.09 -10.16
C VAL A 129 -18.02 -44.94 -9.28
N MET A 130 -17.52 -44.81 -8.05
CA MET A 130 -17.88 -43.71 -7.14
C MET A 130 -17.25 -42.37 -7.53
N LEU A 131 -15.97 -42.36 -7.96
CA LEU A 131 -15.25 -41.14 -8.31
C LEU A 131 -15.62 -40.58 -9.70
N ASN A 132 -15.89 -41.43 -10.69
CA ASN A 132 -16.28 -40.98 -12.04
C ASN A 132 -17.78 -40.60 -12.16
N GLY A 133 -18.51 -40.49 -11.03
CA GLY A 133 -19.92 -40.11 -11.04
C GLY A 133 -20.86 -41.14 -11.69
N GLU A 134 -20.44 -42.40 -11.83
CA GLU A 134 -21.20 -43.46 -12.51
C GLU A 134 -22.31 -44.08 -11.63
N MET A 135 -22.50 -43.56 -10.41
CA MET A 135 -23.52 -44.01 -9.45
C MET A 135 -24.89 -43.34 -9.71
N PRO A 136 -26.02 -43.99 -9.31
CA PRO A 136 -27.34 -43.39 -9.44
C PRO A 136 -27.51 -42.10 -8.62
N TYR A 137 -28.11 -41.08 -9.24
CA TYR A 137 -28.34 -39.71 -8.72
C TYR A 137 -29.10 -39.61 -7.38
N MET A 138 -29.58 -40.74 -6.83
CA MET A 138 -30.35 -40.83 -5.59
C MET A 138 -29.48 -40.85 -4.32
N ILE A 139 -28.14 -40.86 -4.44
CA ILE A 139 -27.20 -41.06 -3.33
C ILE A 139 -26.16 -39.94 -3.34
N GLY A 140 -26.16 -39.08 -2.32
CA GLY A 140 -25.12 -38.08 -2.09
C GLY A 140 -23.96 -38.63 -1.25
N GLY A 141 -22.80 -37.97 -1.28
CA GLY A 141 -21.61 -38.36 -0.50
C GLY A 141 -20.71 -39.44 -1.13
N GLN A 142 -21.14 -40.03 -2.25
CA GLN A 142 -20.44 -41.09 -3.00
C GLN A 142 -18.94 -40.82 -3.20
N GLU A 143 -18.58 -39.60 -3.57
CA GLU A 143 -17.20 -39.23 -3.89
C GLU A 143 -16.31 -39.30 -2.65
N ALA A 144 -16.75 -38.75 -1.51
CA ALA A 144 -16.01 -38.81 -0.25
C ALA A 144 -15.87 -40.25 0.28
N LEU A 145 -16.89 -41.10 0.08
CA LEU A 145 -16.82 -42.53 0.39
C LEU A 145 -15.87 -43.27 -0.56
N GLY A 146 -15.85 -42.90 -1.85
CA GLY A 146 -14.91 -43.41 -2.85
C GLY A 146 -13.46 -43.11 -2.49
N ARG A 147 -13.14 -41.88 -2.09
CA ARG A 147 -11.80 -41.47 -1.67
C ARG A 147 -11.37 -42.14 -0.36
N ARG A 148 -12.29 -42.35 0.61
CA ARG A 148 -12.03 -43.15 1.82
C ARG A 148 -11.83 -44.65 1.53
N LEU A 149 -12.42 -45.18 0.46
CA LEU A 149 -12.16 -46.54 0.01
C LEU A 149 -10.82 -46.67 -0.73
N GLU A 150 -10.48 -45.70 -1.58
CA GLU A 150 -9.20 -45.62 -2.30
C GLU A 150 -8.02 -45.58 -1.33
N ALA A 151 -8.06 -44.62 -0.40
CA ALA A 151 -7.21 -44.51 0.79
C ALA A 151 -6.87 -45.83 1.47
N TRP A 152 -7.90 -46.62 1.75
CA TRP A 152 -7.79 -47.89 2.44
C TRP A 152 -7.17 -48.99 1.56
N ILE A 153 -7.47 -48.97 0.26
CA ILE A 153 -6.87 -49.88 -0.73
C ILE A 153 -5.37 -49.59 -0.93
N GLU A 154 -4.97 -48.31 -1.04
CA GLU A 154 -3.57 -47.91 -1.21
C GLU A 154 -2.68 -48.34 -0.04
N GLN A 155 -3.23 -48.34 1.19
CA GLN A 155 -2.56 -48.85 2.40
C GLN A 155 -2.55 -50.39 2.50
N GLY A 156 -2.95 -51.10 1.46
CA GLY A 156 -2.94 -52.57 1.43
C GLY A 156 -4.13 -53.22 2.12
N CYS A 157 -5.28 -52.53 2.18
CA CYS A 157 -6.55 -53.03 2.71
C CYS A 157 -6.49 -53.54 4.17
N PRO A 158 -5.96 -52.75 5.14
CA PRO A 158 -5.74 -53.20 6.51
C PRO A 158 -7.07 -53.50 7.25
N PRO A 159 -7.18 -54.60 8.00
CA PRO A 159 -8.42 -55.02 8.68
C PRO A 159 -8.72 -54.24 9.97
N GLY A 160 -8.16 -53.04 10.15
CA GLY A 160 -8.22 -52.27 11.39
C GLY A 160 -8.19 -50.77 11.12
N THR A 161 -7.38 -50.03 11.88
CA THR A 161 -7.17 -48.59 11.65
C THR A 161 -6.33 -48.34 10.38
N TYR A 162 -6.69 -47.29 9.64
CA TYR A 162 -5.93 -46.76 8.51
C TYR A 162 -5.89 -45.23 8.59
N VAL A 163 -4.90 -44.60 7.95
CA VAL A 163 -4.79 -43.13 7.87
C VAL A 163 -5.65 -42.65 6.71
N LEU A 164 -6.49 -41.63 6.88
CA LEU A 164 -7.12 -40.98 5.73
C LEU A 164 -6.09 -40.09 5.00
N PRO A 165 -5.86 -40.28 3.69
CA PRO A 165 -4.96 -39.47 2.88
C PRO A 165 -5.24 -37.98 3.05
N LYS A 166 -4.25 -37.30 3.60
CA LYS A 166 -4.20 -35.85 3.77
C LYS A 166 -3.87 -35.18 2.44
N GLY A 167 -4.81 -35.28 1.50
CA GLY A 167 -4.79 -34.64 0.19
C GLY A 167 -6.18 -34.14 -0.20
N ASP A 168 -7.17 -35.03 -0.17
CA ASP A 168 -8.44 -34.81 -0.87
C ASP A 168 -9.61 -34.26 -0.04
N MET A 169 -9.60 -34.41 1.28
CA MET A 169 -10.58 -33.79 2.18
C MET A 169 -10.01 -32.57 2.91
N GLN A 170 -9.26 -31.74 2.19
CA GLN A 170 -8.86 -30.41 2.67
C GLN A 170 -10.02 -29.41 2.65
N VAL A 171 -11.15 -29.76 2.04
CA VAL A 171 -12.42 -29.05 2.19
C VAL A 171 -13.40 -29.97 2.92
N ASN A 172 -13.90 -29.57 4.10
CA ASN A 172 -14.89 -30.35 4.84
C ASN A 172 -16.29 -30.27 4.19
N PRO A 173 -17.27 -31.10 4.59
CA PRO A 173 -18.62 -31.07 4.02
C PRO A 173 -19.40 -29.74 4.19
N GLY A 174 -18.92 -28.80 5.02
CA GLY A 174 -19.43 -27.43 5.12
C GLY A 174 -18.79 -26.44 4.12
N GLY A 175 -17.71 -26.83 3.45
CA GLY A 175 -16.91 -25.99 2.55
C GLY A 175 -15.81 -25.19 3.26
N GLU A 176 -15.26 -25.70 4.35
CA GLU A 176 -14.17 -25.07 5.12
C GLU A 176 -12.83 -25.78 4.89
N LEU A 177 -11.74 -25.00 4.87
CA LEU A 177 -10.37 -25.48 4.73
C LEU A 177 -9.87 -26.16 6.01
N VAL A 178 -9.62 -27.46 5.92
CA VAL A 178 -9.08 -28.27 7.01
C VAL A 178 -7.62 -28.58 6.71
N THR A 179 -6.72 -27.99 7.51
CA THR A 179 -5.28 -28.09 7.30
C THR A 179 -4.67 -29.24 8.11
N PRO A 180 -3.98 -30.21 7.47
CA PRO A 180 -3.20 -31.22 8.18
C PRO A 180 -2.11 -30.64 9.08
N ARG A 181 -1.85 -31.25 10.24
CA ARG A 181 -0.74 -30.88 11.15
C ARG A 181 0.61 -30.85 10.44
N GLU A 182 0.99 -31.91 9.73
CA GLU A 182 2.25 -32.00 8.95
C GLU A 182 2.38 -30.87 7.91
N ILE A 183 1.34 -30.64 7.08
CA ILE A 183 1.28 -29.54 6.11
C ILE A 183 1.35 -28.17 6.81
N GLY A 184 0.73 -28.06 7.98
CA GLY A 184 0.73 -26.86 8.81
C GLY A 184 2.10 -26.54 9.40
N ASP A 185 2.84 -27.55 9.88
CA ASP A 185 4.20 -27.38 10.43
C ASP A 185 5.27 -27.20 9.35
N ALA A 186 5.11 -27.85 8.19
CA ALA A 186 6.02 -27.73 7.05
C ALA A 186 5.82 -26.46 6.21
N LEU A 187 4.84 -25.61 6.57
CA LEU A 187 4.47 -24.44 5.75
C LEU A 187 5.57 -23.37 5.76
N THR A 188 5.99 -22.93 4.57
CA THR A 188 6.95 -21.85 4.35
C THR A 188 6.38 -20.73 3.47
N GLU A 189 7.12 -19.66 3.23
CA GLU A 189 6.80 -18.65 2.20
C GLU A 189 6.72 -19.22 0.76
N LEU A 190 7.27 -20.43 0.53
CA LEU A 190 7.18 -21.22 -0.70
C LEU A 190 6.16 -22.37 -0.62
N GLY A 191 5.30 -22.40 0.41
CA GLY A 191 4.33 -23.48 0.64
C GLY A 191 4.86 -24.60 1.54
N SER A 192 4.10 -25.69 1.67
CA SER A 192 4.45 -26.88 2.49
C SER A 192 5.61 -27.68 1.94
N CYS A 193 5.78 -27.66 0.61
CA CYS A 193 6.73 -28.47 -0.13
C CYS A 193 6.99 -27.85 -1.51
N ILE A 194 8.04 -28.30 -2.18
CA ILE A 194 8.39 -27.96 -3.56
C ILE A 194 7.86 -29.06 -4.49
N PRO A 195 6.87 -28.77 -5.35
CA PRO A 195 6.33 -29.72 -6.32
C PRO A 195 7.36 -30.14 -7.37
N ALA A 196 7.33 -31.42 -7.76
CA ALA A 196 8.00 -31.89 -8.98
C ALA A 196 7.34 -31.26 -10.23
N ALA A 197 8.11 -31.02 -11.29
CA ALA A 197 7.57 -30.39 -12.51
C ALA A 197 6.59 -31.32 -13.25
N GLU A 198 6.74 -32.63 -13.05
CA GLU A 198 5.94 -33.69 -13.63
C GLU A 198 4.51 -33.77 -13.06
N ILE A 199 4.25 -33.13 -11.90
CA ILE A 199 2.90 -33.01 -11.31
C ILE A 199 2.24 -31.65 -11.57
N ALA A 200 2.85 -30.79 -12.37
CA ALA A 200 2.27 -29.50 -12.77
C ALA A 200 1.00 -29.71 -13.63
N GLY A 201 -0.15 -29.40 -13.05
CA GLY A 201 -1.46 -29.52 -13.68
C GLY A 201 -2.02 -28.22 -14.24
N ARG A 202 -3.34 -28.21 -14.44
CA ARG A 202 -4.14 -27.09 -14.97
C ARG A 202 -5.60 -27.28 -14.58
N ASP A 203 -6.38 -26.21 -14.50
CA ASP A 203 -7.80 -26.24 -14.16
C ASP A 203 -8.61 -25.46 -15.22
N GLU A 204 -8.83 -26.07 -16.39
CA GLU A 204 -9.41 -25.41 -17.57
C GLU A 204 -10.87 -24.96 -17.35
N GLU A 205 -11.65 -25.69 -16.53
CA GLU A 205 -13.00 -25.29 -16.15
C GLU A 205 -12.98 -24.04 -15.26
N LEU A 206 -12.03 -23.98 -14.31
CA LEU A 206 -11.86 -22.82 -13.43
C LEU A 206 -11.32 -21.60 -14.18
N ASP A 207 -10.44 -21.81 -15.16
CA ASP A 207 -9.99 -20.77 -16.10
C ASP A 207 -11.17 -20.17 -16.87
N GLU A 208 -12.02 -20.99 -17.49
CA GLU A 208 -13.23 -20.50 -18.19
C GLU A 208 -14.17 -19.76 -17.24
N ARG A 209 -14.36 -20.26 -16.01
CA ARG A 209 -15.18 -19.60 -14.98
C ARG A 209 -14.64 -18.23 -14.61
N PHE A 210 -13.34 -18.11 -14.33
CA PHE A 210 -12.72 -16.81 -14.02
C PHE A 210 -12.64 -15.87 -15.23
N ALA A 211 -12.55 -16.39 -16.46
CA ALA A 211 -12.58 -15.57 -17.68
C ALA A 211 -13.96 -14.97 -17.96
N ALA A 212 -15.04 -15.61 -17.50
CA ALA A 212 -16.41 -15.10 -17.63
C ALA A 212 -16.71 -13.90 -16.69
N MET A 213 -16.07 -13.85 -15.52
CA MET A 213 -16.27 -12.84 -14.47
C MET A 213 -16.00 -11.40 -14.96
N ARG A 214 -16.84 -10.46 -14.53
CA ARG A 214 -16.85 -9.05 -14.93
C ARG A 214 -16.55 -8.08 -13.78
N SER A 215 -16.97 -8.39 -12.56
CA SER A 215 -16.77 -7.52 -11.40
C SER A 215 -16.49 -8.30 -10.12
N PHE A 216 -16.39 -7.59 -8.99
CA PHE A 216 -16.20 -8.17 -7.66
C PHE A 216 -17.32 -9.15 -7.29
N GLU A 217 -18.55 -8.86 -7.69
CA GLU A 217 -19.76 -9.64 -7.39
C GLU A 217 -19.73 -11.06 -7.97
N ASP A 218 -18.96 -11.27 -9.03
CA ASP A 218 -18.76 -12.59 -9.65
C ASP A 218 -17.71 -13.44 -8.91
N LEU A 219 -16.94 -12.87 -7.98
CA LEU A 219 -15.95 -13.62 -7.20
C LEU A 219 -16.65 -14.65 -6.29
N PRO A 220 -16.12 -15.88 -6.17
CA PRO A 220 -16.73 -16.90 -5.33
C PRO A 220 -16.74 -16.50 -3.85
N VAL A 221 -17.84 -16.77 -3.13
CA VAL A 221 -18.05 -16.30 -1.75
C VAL A 221 -17.11 -16.96 -0.73
N LYS A 222 -16.73 -18.23 -0.94
CA LYS A 222 -15.74 -18.92 -0.11
C LYS A 222 -14.40 -19.05 -0.84
N LEU A 223 -13.31 -19.00 -0.11
CA LEU A 223 -11.96 -19.18 -0.69
C LEU A 223 -11.77 -20.54 -1.41
N PRO A 224 -12.33 -21.69 -0.95
CA PRO A 224 -12.20 -22.98 -1.65
C PRO A 224 -13.01 -23.10 -2.95
N ASP A 225 -13.88 -22.12 -3.24
CA ASP A 225 -14.57 -22.04 -4.53
C ASP A 225 -13.69 -21.35 -5.61
N THR A 226 -12.42 -21.07 -5.28
CA THR A 226 -11.35 -20.51 -6.12
C THR A 226 -10.22 -21.53 -6.35
N ASP A 227 -9.08 -21.15 -6.94
CA ASP A 227 -7.92 -22.05 -7.06
C ASP A 227 -7.30 -22.42 -5.69
N PHE A 228 -7.55 -21.62 -4.65
CA PHE A 228 -7.01 -21.79 -3.31
C PHE A 228 -7.85 -22.79 -2.48
N VAL A 229 -7.83 -24.05 -2.92
CA VAL A 229 -8.57 -25.18 -2.30
C VAL A 229 -7.86 -25.81 -1.10
N SER A 230 -6.68 -25.32 -0.73
CA SER A 230 -5.70 -26.05 0.08
C SER A 230 -4.57 -25.13 0.59
N LEU A 231 -3.81 -25.57 1.60
CA LEU A 231 -2.48 -25.02 1.94
C LEU A 231 -1.32 -25.93 1.49
N ASP A 232 -1.63 -27.12 1.00
CA ASP A 232 -0.65 -28.06 0.48
C ASP A 232 -0.24 -27.71 -0.94
N ALA A 233 1.05 -27.44 -1.12
CA ALA A 233 1.62 -27.10 -2.42
C ALA A 233 1.50 -28.24 -3.44
N GLU A 234 1.40 -29.51 -3.02
CA GLU A 234 1.17 -30.62 -3.97
C GLU A 234 -0.22 -30.56 -4.59
N VAL A 235 -1.27 -30.39 -3.78
CA VAL A 235 -2.66 -30.29 -4.25
C VAL A 235 -2.88 -29.06 -5.13
N LEU A 236 -2.25 -27.94 -4.79
CA LEU A 236 -2.31 -26.71 -5.59
C LEU A 236 -1.54 -26.85 -6.92
N ALA A 237 -0.35 -27.48 -6.92
CA ALA A 237 0.43 -27.71 -8.14
C ALA A 237 -0.29 -28.63 -9.14
N ARG A 238 -0.98 -29.65 -8.65
CA ARG A 238 -1.83 -30.55 -9.46
C ARG A 238 -3.01 -29.83 -10.13
N ARG A 239 -3.33 -28.60 -9.71
CA ARG A 239 -4.30 -27.70 -10.36
C ARG A 239 -3.66 -26.55 -11.15
N GLY A 240 -2.33 -26.44 -11.20
CA GLY A 240 -1.62 -25.36 -11.91
C GLY A 240 -1.32 -24.11 -11.06
N THR A 241 -1.43 -24.21 -9.74
CA THR A 241 -1.25 -23.09 -8.79
C THR A 241 0.05 -23.25 -8.00
N PHE A 242 1.02 -22.36 -8.21
CA PHE A 242 2.40 -22.51 -7.71
C PHE A 242 2.85 -21.36 -6.80
N ALA A 243 3.65 -21.67 -5.77
CA ALA A 243 4.11 -20.70 -4.78
C ALA A 243 5.31 -19.86 -5.27
N TYR A 244 5.45 -18.63 -4.75
CA TYR A 244 6.62 -17.78 -5.01
C TYR A 244 6.92 -16.74 -3.91
N ALA A 245 8.20 -16.40 -3.77
CA ALA A 245 8.74 -15.40 -2.84
C ALA A 245 9.46 -14.25 -3.60
N PRO A 246 9.17 -12.97 -3.29
CA PRO A 246 9.82 -11.80 -3.88
C PRO A 246 11.18 -11.50 -3.24
N THR A 247 12.24 -11.25 -4.01
CA THR A 247 13.59 -10.86 -3.53
C THR A 247 13.58 -9.72 -2.51
N TYR A 248 12.78 -8.68 -2.75
CA TYR A 248 12.64 -7.49 -1.90
C TYR A 248 11.20 -7.44 -1.36
N PRO A 249 10.89 -8.20 -0.30
CA PRO A 249 9.52 -8.37 0.17
C PRO A 249 8.96 -7.08 0.78
N LEU A 250 7.74 -6.74 0.36
CA LEU A 250 6.93 -5.70 0.99
C LEU A 250 6.69 -6.04 2.47
N TRP A 251 7.15 -5.15 3.34
CA TRP A 251 6.82 -5.15 4.75
C TRP A 251 5.34 -4.81 4.95
N SER A 252 4.72 -5.44 5.94
CA SER A 252 3.31 -5.21 6.27
C SER A 252 3.10 -5.60 7.72
N ASP A 253 3.55 -4.75 8.65
CA ASP A 253 3.36 -4.96 10.10
C ASP A 253 3.90 -6.34 10.55
N ASP A 254 5.12 -6.67 10.12
CA ASP A 254 5.81 -7.97 10.34
C ASP A 254 4.99 -9.25 10.02
N ALA A 255 3.87 -9.14 9.28
CA ALA A 255 3.08 -10.30 8.87
C ALA A 255 3.89 -11.20 7.92
N ALA A 256 3.93 -12.50 8.19
CA ALA A 256 4.45 -13.49 7.25
C ALA A 256 3.50 -13.63 6.05
N LYS A 257 4.02 -14.01 4.87
CA LYS A 257 3.29 -13.89 3.59
C LYS A 257 3.57 -15.08 2.68
N LEU A 258 2.56 -15.90 2.44
CA LEU A 258 2.55 -16.94 1.41
C LEU A 258 1.87 -16.38 0.15
N ARG A 259 2.46 -16.61 -1.02
CA ARG A 259 1.89 -16.17 -2.31
C ARG A 259 1.84 -17.32 -3.28
N PHE A 260 0.76 -17.42 -4.03
CA PHE A 260 0.63 -18.33 -5.17
C PHE A 260 0.25 -17.56 -6.44
N VAL A 261 0.60 -18.14 -7.58
CA VAL A 261 0.18 -17.72 -8.91
C VAL A 261 -0.39 -18.91 -9.68
N HIS A 262 -1.52 -18.69 -10.35
CA HIS A 262 -2.07 -19.59 -11.37
C HIS A 262 -2.10 -18.82 -12.69
N VAL A 263 -1.52 -19.39 -13.75
CA VAL A 263 -1.53 -18.82 -15.10
C VAL A 263 -2.41 -19.69 -16.00
N PRO A 264 -3.35 -19.13 -16.79
CA PRO A 264 -4.30 -19.93 -17.54
C PRO A 264 -3.67 -20.93 -18.51
N ALA A 265 -4.36 -22.02 -18.76
CA ALA A 265 -3.89 -23.11 -19.60
C ALA A 265 -3.36 -22.62 -20.97
N GLY A 266 -2.11 -23.01 -21.27
CA GLY A 266 -1.39 -22.63 -22.50
C GLY A 266 -0.67 -21.26 -22.44
N GLN A 267 -1.09 -20.35 -21.56
CA GLN A 267 -0.45 -19.05 -21.36
C GLN A 267 0.86 -19.16 -20.56
N ALA A 268 1.55 -18.03 -20.39
CA ALA A 268 2.71 -17.86 -19.50
C ALA A 268 2.93 -16.36 -19.21
N ILE A 269 3.51 -16.05 -18.05
CA ILE A 269 4.07 -14.71 -17.79
C ILE A 269 5.34 -14.58 -18.65
N THR A 270 5.40 -13.57 -19.51
CA THR A 270 6.51 -13.41 -20.48
C THR A 270 7.46 -12.29 -20.08
N TYR A 271 8.76 -12.58 -20.05
CA TYR A 271 9.80 -11.55 -19.88
C TYR A 271 10.17 -10.93 -21.23
N ASP A 272 10.11 -9.60 -21.28
CA ASP A 272 10.55 -8.79 -22.41
C ASP A 272 11.94 -8.20 -22.11
N PRO A 273 13.00 -8.57 -22.86
CA PRO A 273 14.36 -8.10 -22.60
C PRO A 273 14.63 -6.69 -23.16
N GLU A 274 13.80 -6.17 -24.06
CA GLU A 274 13.94 -4.80 -24.58
C GLU A 274 13.39 -3.79 -23.56
N THR A 275 12.21 -4.05 -23.00
CA THR A 275 11.61 -3.21 -21.95
C THR A 275 12.07 -3.58 -20.54
N ARG A 276 12.75 -4.72 -20.37
CA ARG A 276 13.19 -5.32 -19.09
C ARG A 276 12.04 -5.50 -18.09
N SER A 277 10.86 -5.90 -18.54
CA SER A 277 9.64 -6.02 -17.72
C SER A 277 8.91 -7.34 -17.95
N LEU A 278 8.03 -7.73 -17.02
CA LEU A 278 7.11 -8.86 -17.21
C LEU A 278 5.78 -8.40 -17.83
N ARG A 279 5.33 -9.11 -18.87
CA ARG A 279 3.95 -9.08 -19.36
C ARG A 279 3.20 -10.25 -18.74
N ILE A 280 2.22 -9.95 -17.91
CA ILE A 280 1.32 -10.94 -17.29
C ILE A 280 0.07 -11.07 -18.19
N PRO A 281 -0.31 -12.28 -18.65
CA PRO A 281 -1.48 -12.45 -19.49
C PRO A 281 -2.78 -12.29 -18.67
N PRO A 282 -3.89 -11.85 -19.29
CA PRO A 282 -5.16 -11.71 -18.61
C PRO A 282 -5.63 -13.06 -18.04
N ASN A 283 -6.49 -13.00 -17.04
CA ASN A 283 -6.99 -14.14 -16.27
C ASN A 283 -5.95 -14.91 -15.45
N THR A 284 -4.69 -14.45 -15.40
CA THR A 284 -3.71 -14.86 -14.35
C THR A 284 -4.23 -14.45 -12.99
N ARG A 285 -4.16 -15.37 -12.03
CA ARG A 285 -4.70 -15.23 -10.67
C ARG A 285 -3.58 -15.28 -9.64
N PHE A 286 -3.52 -14.24 -8.80
CA PHE A 286 -2.54 -14.13 -7.73
C PHE A 286 -3.24 -14.22 -6.38
N TYR A 287 -2.76 -15.12 -5.53
CA TYR A 287 -3.23 -15.30 -4.16
C TYR A 287 -2.14 -14.85 -3.19
N LYS A 288 -2.54 -14.16 -2.12
CA LYS A 288 -1.62 -13.72 -1.05
C LYS A 288 -2.27 -13.88 0.31
N THR A 289 -1.84 -14.89 1.06
CA THR A 289 -2.26 -15.12 2.45
C THR A 289 -1.31 -14.40 3.40
N PHE A 290 -1.88 -13.59 4.29
CA PHE A 290 -1.16 -12.88 5.35
C PHE A 290 -1.38 -13.59 6.69
N PHE A 291 -0.30 -13.78 7.43
CA PHE A 291 -0.32 -14.42 8.74
C PHE A 291 0.29 -13.50 9.81
N ARG A 292 -0.24 -13.53 11.02
CA ARG A 292 0.38 -12.91 12.21
C ARG A 292 0.96 -13.98 13.12
N ALA A 293 2.07 -13.65 13.75
CA ALA A 293 2.65 -14.47 14.80
C ALA A 293 1.74 -14.50 16.04
N VAL A 294 1.64 -15.66 16.66
CA VAL A 294 0.94 -15.92 17.92
C VAL A 294 1.82 -16.84 18.77
N VAL A 295 2.08 -16.46 20.02
CA VAL A 295 2.69 -17.38 21.00
C VAL A 295 1.59 -18.29 21.53
N GLU A 296 1.67 -19.60 21.24
CA GLU A 296 0.71 -20.59 21.76
C GLU A 296 1.04 -21.00 23.22
N PRO A 297 0.14 -21.69 23.95
CA PRO A 297 0.31 -22.01 25.37
C PRO A 297 1.52 -22.89 25.73
N ASP A 298 2.19 -23.48 24.74
CA ASP A 298 3.46 -24.20 24.89
C ASP A 298 4.70 -23.27 24.84
N GLY A 299 4.50 -21.97 24.63
CA GLY A 299 5.54 -20.97 24.47
C GLY A 299 6.16 -20.92 23.07
N VAL A 300 5.65 -21.70 22.11
CA VAL A 300 6.15 -21.72 20.73
C VAL A 300 5.38 -20.69 19.90
N THR A 301 6.11 -19.87 19.15
CA THR A 301 5.52 -18.95 18.18
C THR A 301 5.08 -19.70 16.94
N ARG A 302 3.78 -19.69 16.65
CA ARG A 302 3.18 -20.18 15.40
C ARG A 302 2.37 -19.09 14.73
N TYR A 303 1.80 -19.38 13.57
CA TYR A 303 1.19 -18.39 12.70
C TYR A 303 -0.32 -18.60 12.56
N ARG A 304 -1.05 -17.49 12.69
CA ARG A 304 -2.49 -17.38 12.50
C ARG A 304 -2.79 -16.71 11.16
N LYS A 305 -3.67 -17.32 10.36
CA LYS A 305 -4.24 -16.77 9.13
C LYS A 305 -5.16 -15.58 9.46
N MET A 306 -4.96 -14.47 8.75
CA MET A 306 -5.77 -13.25 8.92
C MET A 306 -6.65 -13.00 7.69
N GLU A 307 -6.04 -12.98 6.51
CA GLU A 307 -6.68 -12.73 5.23
C GLU A 307 -5.97 -13.45 4.08
N THR A 308 -6.70 -13.76 3.01
CA THR A 308 -6.15 -14.16 1.72
C THR A 308 -6.71 -13.25 0.63
N ARG A 309 -5.86 -12.48 -0.05
CA ARG A 309 -6.28 -11.61 -1.16
C ARG A 309 -6.14 -12.32 -2.49
N ILE A 310 -7.11 -12.11 -3.39
CA ILE A 310 -7.08 -12.52 -4.80
C ILE A 310 -6.91 -11.29 -5.69
N ILE A 311 -6.13 -11.41 -6.77
CA ILE A 311 -6.14 -10.50 -7.91
C ILE A 311 -6.23 -11.32 -9.20
N VAL A 312 -7.28 -11.08 -9.98
CA VAL A 312 -7.54 -11.66 -11.29
C VAL A 312 -7.25 -10.59 -12.35
N THR A 313 -6.19 -10.81 -13.13
CA THR A 313 -5.72 -9.85 -14.13
C THR A 313 -6.67 -9.74 -15.34
N ARG A 314 -6.61 -8.59 -16.02
CA ARG A 314 -7.32 -8.26 -17.26
C ARG A 314 -6.38 -7.51 -18.21
N GLU A 315 -6.83 -7.25 -19.45
CA GLU A 315 -6.07 -6.52 -20.49
C GLU A 315 -5.69 -5.09 -20.09
N ARG A 316 -6.43 -4.51 -19.13
CA ARG A 316 -6.26 -3.18 -18.56
C ARG A 316 -6.14 -3.31 -17.04
N ALA A 317 -5.25 -2.55 -16.41
CA ALA A 317 -5.02 -2.63 -14.97
C ALA A 317 -6.24 -2.19 -14.16
N GLU A 318 -6.96 -1.18 -14.67
CA GLU A 318 -8.18 -0.63 -14.09
C GLU A 318 -9.39 -1.58 -14.18
N ASP A 319 -9.35 -2.58 -15.07
CA ASP A 319 -10.41 -3.58 -15.22
C ASP A 319 -10.16 -4.82 -14.32
N ALA A 320 -9.04 -4.88 -13.58
CA ALA A 320 -8.63 -6.05 -12.80
C ALA A 320 -9.58 -6.32 -11.62
N ILE A 321 -10.04 -7.57 -11.48
CA ILE A 321 -10.96 -7.98 -10.40
C ILE A 321 -10.12 -8.40 -9.19
N PHE A 322 -10.35 -7.81 -8.03
CA PHE A 322 -9.61 -8.12 -6.80
C PHE A 322 -10.56 -8.25 -5.61
N GLY A 323 -10.17 -9.05 -4.62
CA GLY A 323 -10.99 -9.29 -3.43
C GLY A 323 -10.16 -9.77 -2.24
N THR A 324 -10.74 -9.70 -1.06
CA THR A 324 -10.11 -10.18 0.18
C THR A 324 -11.00 -11.18 0.89
N TYR A 325 -10.50 -12.38 1.12
CA TYR A 325 -11.13 -13.38 1.97
C TYR A 325 -10.62 -13.22 3.40
N VAL A 326 -11.53 -13.04 4.36
CA VAL A 326 -11.19 -12.91 5.80
C VAL A 326 -11.43 -14.24 6.49
N TRP A 327 -10.45 -14.69 7.28
CA TRP A 327 -10.50 -15.95 8.01
C TRP A 327 -11.28 -15.84 9.33
N ASN A 328 -11.97 -16.90 9.73
CA ASN A 328 -12.63 -17.03 11.04
C ASN A 328 -11.62 -17.17 12.19
N ALA A 329 -12.10 -17.32 13.44
CA ALA A 329 -11.23 -17.39 14.61
C ALA A 329 -10.52 -18.76 14.75
N GLU A 330 -11.16 -19.78 14.20
CA GLU A 330 -10.73 -21.18 14.11
C GLU A 330 -9.78 -21.40 12.92
N GLU A 331 -9.69 -20.43 12.01
CA GLU A 331 -8.91 -20.46 10.77
C GLU A 331 -9.25 -21.61 9.80
N THR A 332 -10.47 -22.13 9.88
CA THR A 332 -11.01 -23.13 8.94
C THR A 332 -11.75 -22.48 7.76
N GLY A 333 -12.49 -21.40 7.98
CA GLY A 333 -13.35 -20.76 6.98
C GLY A 333 -12.84 -19.38 6.57
N ALA A 334 -12.71 -19.15 5.27
CA ALA A 334 -12.40 -17.82 4.71
C ALA A 334 -13.50 -17.38 3.74
N LYS A 335 -14.15 -16.24 4.04
CA LYS A 335 -15.24 -15.64 3.25
C LYS A 335 -14.81 -14.33 2.61
N LEU A 336 -15.26 -14.07 1.39
CA LEU A 336 -15.06 -12.81 0.69
C LEU A 336 -15.67 -11.64 1.50
N LEU A 337 -14.87 -10.61 1.77
CA LEU A 337 -15.23 -9.48 2.61
C LEU A 337 -16.29 -8.60 1.93
N GLY A 338 -17.52 -8.74 2.39
CA GLY A 338 -18.70 -8.09 1.82
C GLY A 338 -19.85 -9.07 1.56
N THR A 339 -19.55 -10.35 1.34
CA THR A 339 -20.58 -11.35 1.02
C THR A 339 -20.89 -12.25 2.21
N GLY A 340 -22.00 -11.99 2.90
CA GLY A 340 -22.59 -12.96 3.83
C GLY A 340 -21.80 -13.23 5.12
N LEU A 341 -21.25 -12.19 5.75
CA LEU A 341 -20.95 -12.22 7.18
C LEU A 341 -22.29 -12.17 7.95
N ASP A 342 -22.46 -13.00 8.97
CA ASP A 342 -23.70 -13.09 9.77
C ASP A 342 -23.95 -11.75 10.51
N PRO A 343 -25.05 -11.01 10.26
CA PRO A 343 -25.33 -9.72 10.89
C PRO A 343 -25.34 -9.69 12.43
N ALA A 344 -25.40 -10.84 13.10
CA ALA A 344 -25.28 -10.95 14.55
C ALA A 344 -23.82 -11.06 15.06
N SER A 345 -22.84 -11.31 14.18
CA SER A 345 -21.42 -11.40 14.54
C SER A 345 -20.81 -10.01 14.77
N PRO A 346 -19.94 -9.82 15.77
CA PRO A 346 -19.20 -8.56 15.94
C PRO A 346 -18.28 -8.23 14.74
N ASP A 347 -17.96 -9.20 13.88
CA ASP A 347 -17.15 -9.01 12.67
C ASP A 347 -17.96 -8.46 11.47
N SER A 348 -19.30 -8.45 11.52
CA SER A 348 -20.15 -8.42 10.31
C SER A 348 -20.65 -7.06 9.84
N ARG A 349 -20.11 -5.96 10.35
CA ARG A 349 -20.67 -4.63 10.07
C ARG A 349 -20.72 -4.37 8.57
N GLU A 350 -21.93 -4.05 8.10
CA GLU A 350 -22.38 -3.99 6.70
C GLU A 350 -21.35 -3.40 5.72
N LEU A 351 -20.87 -4.23 4.80
CA LEU A 351 -20.00 -3.89 3.67
C LEU A 351 -20.48 -4.64 2.43
N TYR A 352 -20.32 -4.05 1.24
CA TYR A 352 -20.98 -4.46 0.00
C TYR A 352 -22.51 -4.61 0.09
N LEU A 353 -23.19 -3.48 -0.08
CA LEU A 353 -24.40 -3.46 -0.91
C LEU A 353 -24.02 -2.73 -2.21
N ASN A 354 -24.21 -3.41 -3.35
CA ASN A 354 -24.21 -2.82 -4.70
C ASN A 354 -22.87 -2.30 -5.29
N GLY A 355 -21.72 -2.92 -4.98
CA GLY A 355 -20.47 -2.70 -5.73
C GLY A 355 -19.56 -1.55 -5.27
N GLU A 356 -19.96 -0.80 -4.24
CA GLU A 356 -19.15 0.29 -3.68
C GLU A 356 -17.89 -0.19 -2.94
N PRO A 357 -16.80 0.60 -2.93
CA PRO A 357 -15.59 0.27 -2.18
C PRO A 357 -15.86 0.15 -0.68
N PHE A 358 -15.00 -0.59 0.02
CA PHE A 358 -15.07 -0.82 1.46
C PHE A 358 -13.91 -0.13 2.23
N PRO A 359 -14.13 0.30 3.49
CA PRO A 359 -13.10 0.80 4.41
C PRO A 359 -12.14 -0.25 4.93
N ASP A 360 -11.09 0.22 5.61
CA ASP A 360 -10.25 -0.63 6.46
C ASP A 360 -11.10 -1.35 7.53
N HIS A 361 -10.98 -2.67 7.58
CA HIS A 361 -11.63 -3.53 8.55
C HIS A 361 -10.59 -4.00 9.58
N VAL A 362 -10.59 -3.36 10.75
CA VAL A 362 -9.67 -3.66 11.86
C VAL A 362 -10.30 -4.64 12.84
N ARG A 363 -9.61 -5.76 13.11
CA ARG A 363 -10.02 -6.79 14.07
C ARG A 363 -8.95 -6.98 15.15
N PRO A 364 -9.31 -7.18 16.42
CA PRO A 364 -8.39 -7.66 17.43
C PRO A 364 -8.09 -9.15 17.23
N TYR A 365 -6.88 -9.58 17.57
CA TYR A 365 -6.51 -10.99 17.68
C TYR A 365 -5.61 -11.21 18.91
N VAL A 366 -5.61 -12.42 19.47
CA VAL A 366 -4.67 -12.79 20.54
C VAL A 366 -3.31 -13.05 19.92
N ALA A 367 -2.31 -12.26 20.29
CA ALA A 367 -0.92 -12.39 19.83
C ALA A 367 -0.05 -13.23 20.77
N ASP A 368 -0.51 -13.44 22.01
CA ASP A 368 0.13 -14.31 23.00
C ASP A 368 -0.96 -14.96 23.86
N GLU A 369 -1.14 -16.26 23.69
CA GLU A 369 -2.13 -17.08 24.38
C GLU A 369 -1.67 -17.46 25.81
N THR A 370 -0.40 -17.22 26.17
CA THR A 370 0.12 -17.40 27.54
C THR A 370 -0.25 -16.22 28.45
N THR A 371 -0.30 -15.00 27.92
CA THR A 371 -0.69 -13.78 28.66
C THR A 371 -2.09 -13.26 28.33
N GLY A 372 -2.68 -13.70 27.21
CA GLY A 372 -3.91 -13.17 26.66
C GLY A 372 -3.75 -11.80 25.97
N ALA A 373 -2.53 -11.42 25.58
CA ALA A 373 -2.27 -10.12 24.96
C ALA A 373 -2.96 -9.98 23.60
N LEU A 374 -3.67 -8.86 23.40
CA LEU A 374 -4.37 -8.54 22.17
C LEU A 374 -3.55 -7.56 21.31
N GLU A 375 -3.56 -7.78 20.01
CA GLU A 375 -3.10 -6.81 19.00
C GLU A 375 -4.17 -6.59 17.93
N SER A 376 -4.10 -5.47 17.21
CA SER A 376 -5.01 -5.14 16.12
C SER A 376 -4.40 -5.50 14.77
N TYR A 377 -5.16 -6.19 13.92
CA TYR A 377 -4.83 -6.42 12.52
C TYR A 377 -5.82 -5.67 11.62
N ALA A 378 -5.32 -5.07 10.54
CA ALA A 378 -6.12 -4.30 9.61
C ALA A 378 -6.16 -4.95 8.22
N VAL A 379 -7.35 -5.33 7.79
CA VAL A 379 -7.63 -5.65 6.39
C VAL A 379 -7.89 -4.33 5.65
N PRO A 380 -7.08 -3.94 4.65
CA PRO A 380 -7.18 -2.63 4.03
C PRO A 380 -8.38 -2.53 3.07
N GLY A 381 -8.98 -1.34 3.01
CA GLY A 381 -10.11 -1.05 2.13
C GLY A 381 -9.79 -1.16 0.62
N ALA A 382 -10.82 -1.33 -0.22
CA ALA A 382 -10.67 -1.41 -1.68
C ALA A 382 -9.86 -0.23 -2.25
N THR A 383 -10.14 0.99 -1.78
CA THR A 383 -9.42 2.21 -2.18
C THR A 383 -7.93 2.17 -1.83
N ARG A 384 -7.53 1.52 -0.72
CA ARG A 384 -6.11 1.29 -0.40
C ARG A 384 -5.47 0.23 -1.31
N CYS A 385 -6.22 -0.82 -1.68
CA CYS A 385 -5.76 -1.80 -2.67
C CYS A 385 -5.49 -1.11 -4.01
N VAL A 386 -6.45 -0.31 -4.52
CA VAL A 386 -6.27 0.50 -5.74
C VAL A 386 -5.08 1.45 -5.59
N ALA A 387 -5.01 2.26 -4.53
CA ALA A 387 -3.90 3.20 -4.31
C ALA A 387 -2.52 2.52 -4.29
N CYS A 388 -2.41 1.31 -3.75
CA CYS A 388 -1.16 0.57 -3.76
C CYS A 388 -0.85 -0.03 -5.14
N HIS A 389 -1.85 -0.58 -5.84
CA HIS A 389 -1.67 -1.38 -7.06
C HIS A 389 -1.73 -0.61 -8.39
N SER A 390 -2.34 0.58 -8.45
CA SER A 390 -2.38 1.42 -9.67
C SER A 390 -0.99 1.76 -10.23
N GLY A 391 0.03 1.77 -9.38
CA GLY A 391 1.44 1.98 -9.76
C GLY A 391 2.19 0.76 -10.29
N SER A 392 1.52 -0.38 -10.55
CA SER A 392 2.17 -1.64 -10.94
C SER A 392 3.13 -1.52 -12.13
N GLU A 393 4.32 -2.13 -12.02
CA GLU A 393 5.38 -2.08 -13.04
C GLU A 393 4.89 -2.63 -14.39
N SER A 394 4.25 -3.80 -14.34
CA SER A 394 3.69 -4.56 -15.47
C SER A 394 2.37 -4.02 -16.02
N GLN A 395 1.77 -2.99 -15.39
CA GLN A 395 0.44 -2.46 -15.74
C GLN A 395 -0.66 -3.54 -15.75
N SER A 396 -0.58 -4.50 -14.82
CA SER A 396 -1.53 -5.60 -14.67
C SER A 396 -2.26 -5.60 -13.31
N PHE A 397 -2.11 -4.52 -12.53
CA PHE A 397 -2.59 -4.40 -11.14
C PHE A 397 -1.92 -5.39 -10.16
N VAL A 398 -0.79 -6.00 -10.51
CA VAL A 398 -0.05 -6.94 -9.63
C VAL A 398 1.23 -6.29 -9.10
N LEU A 399 1.57 -6.57 -7.83
CA LEU A 399 2.80 -6.13 -7.16
C LEU A 399 3.61 -7.32 -6.65
N GLY A 400 4.91 -7.15 -6.46
CA GLY A 400 5.80 -8.18 -5.92
C GLY A 400 6.14 -9.32 -6.88
N ILE A 401 5.75 -9.24 -8.15
CA ILE A 401 6.28 -10.08 -9.23
C ILE A 401 6.73 -9.20 -10.39
N THR A 402 8.05 -9.01 -10.46
CA THR A 402 8.77 -8.22 -11.46
C THR A 402 10.11 -8.93 -11.72
N PRO A 403 10.88 -8.58 -12.76
CA PRO A 403 12.15 -9.26 -13.04
C PRO A 403 13.14 -9.19 -11.87
N LEU A 404 13.22 -8.04 -11.19
CA LEU A 404 14.01 -7.87 -9.95
C LEU A 404 13.50 -8.72 -8.77
N GLN A 405 12.19 -8.97 -8.69
CA GLN A 405 11.57 -9.74 -7.60
C GLN A 405 11.62 -11.26 -7.82
N LEU A 406 11.75 -11.72 -9.08
CA LEU A 406 11.99 -13.12 -9.42
C LEU A 406 13.47 -13.50 -9.32
N HIS A 407 14.38 -12.54 -9.49
CA HIS A 407 15.82 -12.71 -9.36
C HIS A 407 16.23 -12.86 -7.87
N ARG A 408 15.98 -14.03 -7.28
CA ARG A 408 16.45 -14.36 -5.92
C ARG A 408 17.98 -14.41 -5.91
N ARG A 409 18.60 -13.84 -4.87
CA ARG A 409 20.05 -13.73 -4.69
C ARG A 409 20.45 -14.16 -3.28
N PRO A 410 21.68 -14.67 -3.07
CA PRO A 410 22.21 -14.95 -1.73
C PRO A 410 22.24 -13.72 -0.83
N ARG A 411 22.29 -13.92 0.48
CA ARG A 411 22.52 -12.84 1.44
C ARG A 411 23.87 -12.14 1.19
N GLY A 412 23.89 -10.82 1.26
CA GLY A 412 25.04 -9.98 0.91
C GLY A 412 25.18 -9.68 -0.58
N GLU A 413 24.39 -10.32 -1.45
CA GLU A 413 24.29 -9.98 -2.86
C GLU A 413 23.01 -9.18 -3.17
N GLY A 414 23.06 -8.33 -4.20
CA GLY A 414 21.87 -7.61 -4.72
C GLY A 414 21.13 -6.70 -3.73
N GLY A 415 21.66 -6.47 -2.53
CA GLY A 415 20.96 -5.78 -1.45
C GLY A 415 20.07 -6.67 -0.58
N VAL A 416 20.35 -7.97 -0.48
CA VAL A 416 19.65 -8.91 0.41
C VAL A 416 20.35 -8.93 1.80
N TYR A 417 19.81 -8.17 2.75
CA TYR A 417 20.49 -7.88 4.04
C TYR A 417 19.89 -8.57 5.29
N THR A 418 18.56 -8.73 5.37
CA THR A 418 17.86 -9.16 6.61
C THR A 418 17.77 -10.66 6.89
N ARG A 419 17.88 -11.51 5.87
CA ARG A 419 17.60 -12.95 5.96
C ARG A 419 18.62 -13.71 5.13
N ASP A 420 18.92 -14.94 5.55
CA ASP A 420 19.60 -15.88 4.67
C ASP A 420 18.62 -16.35 3.58
N VAL A 421 19.13 -16.88 2.46
CA VAL A 421 18.33 -17.31 1.31
C VAL A 421 18.81 -18.72 0.93
N LEU A 422 17.93 -19.69 1.00
CA LEU A 422 18.24 -21.10 0.84
C LEU A 422 18.09 -21.58 -0.62
N ASP A 423 18.64 -22.77 -0.94
CA ASP A 423 18.64 -23.37 -2.28
C ASP A 423 17.30 -23.31 -3.03
N ASP A 424 16.19 -23.60 -2.34
CA ASP A 424 14.86 -23.67 -2.97
C ASP A 424 14.30 -22.25 -3.21
N GLU A 425 14.83 -21.22 -2.56
CA GLU A 425 14.56 -19.82 -2.90
C GLU A 425 15.40 -19.40 -4.11
N LEU A 426 16.69 -19.74 -4.15
CA LEU A 426 17.61 -19.39 -5.24
C LEU A 426 17.17 -19.98 -6.59
N THR A 427 16.76 -21.26 -6.60
CA THR A 427 16.32 -22.00 -7.79
C THR A 427 14.88 -21.66 -8.24
N GLN A 428 14.24 -20.64 -7.65
CA GLN A 428 12.82 -20.31 -7.91
C GLN A 428 12.52 -20.03 -9.39
N LEU A 429 13.34 -19.23 -10.08
CA LEU A 429 13.11 -18.91 -11.49
C LEU A 429 13.09 -20.16 -12.36
N GLU A 430 14.01 -21.09 -12.10
CA GLU A 430 14.16 -22.35 -12.84
C GLU A 430 12.93 -23.25 -12.65
N ARG A 431 12.36 -23.29 -11.43
CA ARG A 431 11.09 -23.98 -11.19
C ARG A 431 9.91 -23.30 -11.86
N LEU A 432 9.79 -21.97 -11.80
CA LEU A 432 8.70 -21.24 -12.48
C LEU A 432 8.78 -21.36 -14.01
N LEU A 433 9.98 -21.55 -14.57
CA LEU A 433 10.19 -21.93 -15.98
C LEU A 433 9.76 -23.38 -16.24
N ALA A 434 10.15 -24.33 -15.36
CA ALA A 434 9.82 -25.75 -15.49
C ALA A 434 8.30 -26.03 -15.36
N TYR A 435 7.60 -25.34 -14.45
CA TYR A 435 6.14 -25.37 -14.34
C TYR A 435 5.43 -24.62 -15.48
N GLY A 436 6.17 -23.90 -16.35
CA GLY A 436 5.63 -23.13 -17.46
C GLY A 436 4.96 -21.80 -17.07
N VAL A 437 4.95 -21.44 -15.79
CA VAL A 437 4.39 -20.19 -15.23
C VAL A 437 5.08 -18.95 -15.84
N VAL A 438 6.40 -19.02 -16.04
CA VAL A 438 7.21 -17.97 -16.67
C VAL A 438 7.80 -18.50 -17.98
N ARG A 439 7.95 -17.63 -19.00
CA ARG A 439 8.70 -17.89 -20.23
C ARG A 439 9.52 -16.66 -20.65
N GLY A 440 10.65 -16.88 -21.30
CA GLY A 440 11.41 -15.83 -22.00
C GLY A 440 11.11 -15.81 -23.50
N THR A 441 11.52 -14.74 -24.18
CA THR A 441 11.57 -14.68 -25.66
C THR A 441 12.83 -15.34 -26.23
N SER A 442 13.87 -15.51 -25.40
CA SER A 442 15.03 -16.36 -25.67
C SER A 442 14.66 -17.85 -25.58
N THR A 443 15.38 -18.71 -26.29
CA THR A 443 15.24 -20.18 -26.22
C THR A 443 15.57 -20.76 -24.85
N THR A 444 16.28 -20.01 -24.01
CA THR A 444 16.48 -20.28 -22.57
C THR A 444 16.52 -18.95 -21.83
N LEU A 445 15.81 -18.85 -20.70
CA LEU A 445 15.91 -17.72 -19.77
C LEU A 445 16.65 -18.18 -18.52
N THR A 446 17.57 -17.36 -18.02
CA THR A 446 18.38 -17.64 -16.82
C THR A 446 18.30 -16.47 -15.82
N PRO A 447 18.72 -16.64 -14.56
CA PRO A 447 18.76 -15.53 -13.60
C PRO A 447 19.64 -14.36 -14.07
N ASP A 448 20.75 -14.63 -14.78
CA ASP A 448 21.66 -13.62 -15.30
C ASP A 448 21.05 -12.71 -16.38
N ASP A 449 19.98 -13.14 -17.07
CA ASP A 449 19.24 -12.34 -18.06
C ASP A 449 18.29 -11.31 -17.42
N LEU A 450 18.00 -11.46 -16.12
CA LEU A 450 17.14 -10.55 -15.37
C LEU A 450 17.95 -9.35 -14.85
N PRO A 451 17.35 -8.14 -14.79
CA PRO A 451 18.02 -6.95 -14.25
C PRO A 451 18.52 -7.18 -12.82
N LYS A 452 19.59 -6.46 -12.49
CA LYS A 452 20.30 -6.51 -11.21
C LYS A 452 20.15 -5.17 -10.50
N LEU A 453 19.89 -5.20 -9.19
CA LEU A 453 19.56 -3.99 -8.42
C LEU A 453 20.76 -3.03 -8.36
N GLU A 454 21.95 -3.62 -8.20
CA GLU A 454 23.26 -2.98 -8.24
C GLU A 454 23.59 -2.29 -9.58
N GLU A 455 22.80 -2.52 -10.63
CA GLU A 455 22.88 -1.85 -11.93
C GLU A 455 21.67 -0.96 -12.24
N SER A 456 20.66 -0.97 -11.37
CA SER A 456 19.42 -0.21 -11.55
C SER A 456 19.51 1.22 -11.00
N ALA A 457 20.63 1.59 -10.37
CA ALA A 457 20.94 2.96 -10.00
C ALA A 457 21.52 3.71 -11.21
N LEU A 458 20.90 4.83 -11.59
CA LEU A 458 21.34 5.70 -12.69
C LEU A 458 21.62 7.12 -12.17
N PRO A 459 22.65 7.83 -12.68
CA PRO A 459 23.58 7.42 -13.74
C PRO A 459 24.78 6.58 -13.26
N ARG A 460 24.81 6.17 -11.97
CA ARG A 460 25.91 5.42 -11.36
C ARG A 460 25.40 4.25 -10.52
N ARG A 461 26.18 3.16 -10.45
CA ARG A 461 26.01 2.07 -9.48
C ARG A 461 26.06 2.60 -8.02
N PRO A 462 25.57 1.83 -7.02
CA PRO A 462 25.63 2.20 -5.60
C PRO A 462 27.05 2.57 -5.14
N ARG A 463 27.15 3.50 -4.17
CA ARG A 463 28.43 3.91 -3.56
C ARG A 463 29.09 2.81 -2.73
N ASN A 464 28.27 1.98 -2.08
CA ASN A 464 28.66 0.96 -1.10
C ASN A 464 27.47 0.02 -0.84
N GLU A 465 27.64 -0.94 0.08
CA GLU A 465 26.61 -1.92 0.44
C GLU A 465 25.42 -1.28 1.17
N ASP A 466 25.64 -0.37 2.12
CA ASP A 466 24.55 0.29 2.85
C ASP A 466 23.61 1.08 1.92
N GLU A 467 24.14 1.69 0.85
CA GLU A 467 23.33 2.29 -0.22
C GLU A 467 22.51 1.26 -1.01
N LEU A 468 23.11 0.13 -1.38
CA LEU A 468 22.40 -0.94 -2.09
C LEU A 468 21.30 -1.57 -1.21
N ASN A 469 21.57 -1.76 0.08
CA ASN A 469 20.60 -2.25 1.07
C ASN A 469 19.43 -1.25 1.26
N MET A 470 19.70 0.06 1.23
CA MET A 470 18.66 1.09 1.25
C MET A 470 17.86 1.15 -0.08
N GLN A 471 18.50 0.93 -1.23
CA GLN A 471 17.82 0.79 -2.53
C GLN A 471 16.90 -0.44 -2.56
N ALA A 472 17.32 -1.57 -2.01
CA ALA A 472 16.54 -2.79 -1.89
C ALA A 472 15.26 -2.56 -1.07
N TYR A 473 15.37 -1.85 0.05
CA TYR A 473 14.19 -1.45 0.82
C TYR A 473 13.25 -0.53 0.03
N MET A 474 13.79 0.48 -0.66
CA MET A 474 12.97 1.37 -1.50
C MET A 474 12.23 0.63 -2.62
N ALA A 475 12.87 -0.32 -3.29
CA ALA A 475 12.26 -1.14 -4.32
C ALA A 475 11.08 -1.97 -3.79
N GLY A 476 11.19 -2.57 -2.59
CA GLY A 476 10.13 -3.37 -1.98
C GLY A 476 9.01 -2.57 -1.29
N ASN A 477 9.30 -1.35 -0.79
CA ASN A 477 8.43 -0.67 0.19
C ASN A 477 8.06 0.78 -0.15
N CYS A 478 8.74 1.40 -1.13
CA CYS A 478 8.49 2.80 -1.52
C CYS A 478 8.06 2.94 -2.99
N ALA A 479 8.72 2.21 -3.89
CA ALA A 479 8.55 2.30 -5.35
C ALA A 479 7.10 2.08 -5.83
N HIS A 480 6.32 1.23 -5.16
CA HIS A 480 4.92 0.97 -5.51
C HIS A 480 4.05 2.26 -5.53
N CYS A 481 4.26 3.14 -4.55
CA CYS A 481 3.56 4.42 -4.45
C CYS A 481 4.33 5.58 -5.11
N HIS A 482 5.67 5.56 -5.01
CA HIS A 482 6.58 6.58 -5.49
C HIS A 482 7.23 6.19 -6.82
N ASN A 483 6.42 6.12 -7.88
CA ASN A 483 6.86 6.02 -9.26
C ASN A 483 5.94 6.88 -10.16
N PRO A 484 6.26 7.14 -11.44
CA PRO A 484 5.50 8.06 -12.30
C PRO A 484 4.01 7.73 -12.50
N ARG A 485 3.60 6.47 -12.28
CA ARG A 485 2.21 5.98 -12.32
C ARG A 485 1.64 5.66 -10.93
N GLY A 486 2.49 5.69 -9.89
CA GLY A 486 2.12 5.35 -8.51
C GLY A 486 1.25 6.41 -7.84
N TYR A 487 0.47 5.99 -6.85
CA TYR A 487 -0.54 6.84 -6.20
C TYR A 487 0.00 8.14 -5.60
N ALA A 488 1.27 8.19 -5.14
CA ALA A 488 1.84 9.44 -4.62
C ALA A 488 1.98 10.51 -5.72
N VAL A 489 2.28 10.09 -6.97
CA VAL A 489 2.35 10.97 -8.13
C VAL A 489 0.96 11.23 -8.71
N ALA A 490 0.06 10.24 -8.71
CA ALA A 490 -1.32 10.45 -9.15
C ALA A 490 -2.07 11.46 -8.25
N SER A 491 -2.08 11.25 -6.93
CA SER A 491 -2.82 12.10 -5.98
C SER A 491 -2.18 13.48 -5.74
N LYS A 492 -0.84 13.60 -5.85
CA LYS A 492 -0.13 14.89 -5.76
C LYS A 492 0.96 15.00 -6.85
N PRO A 493 0.62 15.43 -8.07
CA PRO A 493 1.56 15.42 -9.20
C PRO A 493 2.85 16.22 -9.06
N THR A 494 2.92 17.19 -8.13
CA THR A 494 4.19 17.85 -7.76
C THR A 494 5.24 16.88 -7.20
N LEU A 495 4.83 15.67 -6.78
CA LEU A 495 5.69 14.57 -6.36
C LEU A 495 6.23 13.73 -7.52
N ARG A 496 5.95 14.05 -8.79
CA ARG A 496 6.56 13.37 -9.97
C ARG A 496 8.10 13.40 -9.96
N GLY A 497 8.70 14.38 -9.28
CA GLY A 497 10.14 14.44 -9.05
C GLY A 497 10.68 13.50 -7.95
N LEU A 498 9.80 12.92 -7.13
CA LEU A 498 10.09 11.98 -6.04
C LEU A 498 9.89 10.54 -6.50
N ASP A 499 10.55 10.20 -7.61
CA ASP A 499 10.53 8.87 -8.20
C ASP A 499 11.57 7.96 -7.52
N MET A 500 11.08 6.93 -6.84
CA MET A 500 11.84 5.93 -6.09
C MET A 500 11.75 4.53 -6.71
N SER A 501 11.25 4.38 -7.94
CA SER A 501 11.41 3.09 -8.63
C SER A 501 12.88 2.84 -9.01
N PRO A 502 13.30 1.59 -9.23
CA PRO A 502 14.58 1.29 -9.87
C PRO A 502 14.72 2.07 -11.20
N GLY A 503 15.88 2.67 -11.46
CA GLY A 503 16.12 3.62 -12.55
C GLY A 503 15.56 5.04 -12.31
N GLY A 504 14.74 5.23 -11.28
CA GLY A 504 14.03 6.47 -10.97
C GLY A 504 14.90 7.57 -10.37
N ARG A 505 14.43 8.82 -10.50
CA ARG A 505 15.23 10.04 -10.26
C ARG A 505 15.87 10.14 -8.86
N VAL A 506 15.22 9.63 -7.83
CA VAL A 506 15.69 9.74 -6.42
C VAL A 506 16.39 8.45 -5.96
N PHE A 507 16.22 7.34 -6.67
CA PHE A 507 16.76 6.02 -6.35
C PHE A 507 18.30 6.00 -6.27
N GLY A 508 18.99 6.78 -7.11
CA GLY A 508 20.45 6.94 -7.11
C GLY A 508 21.02 7.83 -5.99
N PHE A 509 20.23 8.16 -4.96
CA PHE A 509 20.59 9.02 -3.82
C PHE A 509 21.32 10.34 -4.18
N PRO A 510 20.77 11.18 -5.10
CA PRO A 510 21.40 12.42 -5.52
C PRO A 510 21.36 13.50 -4.43
N MET A 511 22.51 13.73 -3.78
CA MET A 511 22.71 14.68 -2.66
C MET A 511 22.31 16.14 -2.96
N ASN A 512 22.14 16.51 -4.23
CA ASN A 512 21.73 17.85 -4.66
C ASN A 512 20.21 17.99 -4.95
N THR A 513 19.43 16.90 -4.88
CA THR A 513 18.01 16.93 -5.26
C THR A 513 17.14 17.46 -4.13
N LYS A 514 16.38 18.50 -4.44
CA LYS A 514 15.46 19.18 -3.53
C LYS A 514 14.02 18.69 -3.70
N GLY A 515 13.28 18.64 -2.59
CA GLY A 515 11.85 18.41 -2.59
C GLY A 515 11.04 19.65 -2.98
N SER A 516 9.72 19.49 -3.03
CA SER A 516 8.77 20.59 -3.24
C SER A 516 8.79 21.65 -2.13
N ASP A 517 9.33 21.31 -0.97
CA ASP A 517 9.60 22.17 0.18
C ASP A 517 10.94 22.95 0.06
N GLY A 518 11.71 22.73 -1.00
CA GLY A 518 13.02 23.36 -1.23
C GLY A 518 14.17 22.81 -0.39
N LEU A 519 13.89 21.85 0.51
CA LEU A 519 14.90 21.15 1.31
C LEU A 519 15.55 20.04 0.47
N LEU A 520 16.80 19.70 0.77
CA LEU A 520 17.43 18.51 0.19
C LEU A 520 16.75 17.25 0.73
N TYR A 521 16.37 16.32 -0.15
CA TYR A 521 15.91 15.00 0.30
C TYR A 521 16.99 14.26 1.10
N PHE A 522 18.23 14.41 0.63
CA PHE A 522 19.45 13.79 1.13
C PHE A 522 20.48 14.88 1.45
N PRO A 523 20.54 15.39 2.70
CA PRO A 523 21.46 16.45 3.08
C PRO A 523 22.89 15.90 3.22
N PRO A 524 23.91 16.75 3.05
CA PRO A 524 25.29 16.36 3.30
C PRO A 524 25.55 16.06 4.78
N GLN A 525 26.71 15.44 5.04
CA GLN A 525 27.25 15.27 6.38
C GLN A 525 27.68 16.64 6.98
N PRO A 526 27.54 16.87 8.30
CA PRO A 526 28.13 18.03 8.95
C PRO A 526 29.67 18.01 8.84
N THR A 527 30.28 19.20 8.89
CA THR A 527 31.73 19.36 8.71
C THR A 527 32.55 18.70 9.82
N SER A 528 32.02 18.66 11.04
CA SER A 528 32.45 17.79 12.13
C SER A 528 31.60 16.52 12.15
N PHE A 529 32.21 15.38 11.82
CA PHE A 529 31.64 14.04 11.94
C PHE A 529 32.60 13.23 12.82
N ASP A 530 32.35 13.33 14.11
CA ASP A 530 32.94 12.60 15.23
C ASP A 530 31.84 11.88 16.03
N GLU A 531 32.22 10.98 16.94
CA GLU A 531 31.33 10.07 17.66
C GLU A 531 30.18 10.81 18.39
N LEU A 532 30.53 11.89 19.12
CA LEU A 532 29.57 12.75 19.82
C LEU A 532 28.65 13.49 18.85
N SER A 533 29.16 13.96 17.70
CA SER A 533 28.33 14.60 16.68
C SER A 533 27.31 13.63 16.07
N ILE A 534 27.63 12.33 15.98
CA ILE A 534 26.72 11.30 15.43
C ILE A 534 25.63 10.96 16.45
N GLU A 535 25.97 10.77 17.72
CA GLU A 535 25.00 10.53 18.80
C GLU A 535 23.95 11.65 18.93
N ASN A 536 24.36 12.89 18.66
CA ASN A 536 23.54 14.10 18.81
C ASN A 536 22.91 14.61 17.51
N SER A 537 23.37 14.15 16.34
CA SER A 537 22.82 14.58 15.04
C SER A 537 21.52 13.86 14.71
N ILE A 538 20.52 14.64 14.32
CA ILE A 538 19.33 14.16 13.61
C ILE A 538 19.48 14.63 12.16
N PRO A 539 19.77 13.75 11.18
CA PRO A 539 19.90 14.12 9.78
C PRO A 539 18.68 14.89 9.27
N ILE A 540 18.91 16.13 8.82
CA ILE A 540 17.87 17.16 8.64
C ILE A 540 17.13 16.99 7.29
N GLY A 541 17.16 15.78 6.72
CA GLY A 541 16.82 15.52 5.32
C GLY A 541 15.34 15.40 5.04
N GLY A 542 14.91 15.83 3.85
CA GLY A 542 13.52 15.75 3.39
C GLY A 542 12.95 14.32 3.37
N ILE A 543 13.78 13.29 3.17
CA ILE A 543 13.37 11.88 3.34
C ILE A 543 13.59 11.40 4.78
N TYR A 544 14.77 11.61 5.38
CA TYR A 544 15.06 11.17 6.75
C TYR A 544 13.99 11.64 7.76
N ARG A 545 13.62 12.93 7.70
CA ARG A 545 12.59 13.55 8.54
C ARG A 545 11.20 12.91 8.42
N ARG A 546 10.91 12.21 7.32
CA ARG A 546 9.61 11.59 7.00
C ARG A 546 9.57 10.09 7.26
N VAL A 547 10.73 9.44 7.50
CA VAL A 547 10.82 7.98 7.66
C VAL A 547 11.48 7.52 8.96
N VAL A 548 12.30 8.37 9.60
CA VAL A 548 13.03 8.01 10.83
C VAL A 548 12.46 8.70 12.08
N LEU A 549 11.71 9.78 11.91
CA LEU A 549 11.19 10.59 13.01
C LEU A 549 9.67 10.48 13.08
N PRO A 550 9.09 10.07 14.22
CA PRO A 550 7.65 10.18 14.46
C PRO A 550 7.19 11.61 14.18
N THR A 551 6.12 11.83 13.42
CA THR A 551 5.77 13.21 12.98
C THR A 551 5.35 14.14 14.12
N GLY A 552 5.08 13.61 15.32
CA GLY A 552 4.92 14.37 16.56
C GLY A 552 6.25 14.80 17.23
N ALA A 553 7.35 14.08 17.04
CA ALA A 553 8.59 14.28 17.80
C ALA A 553 9.35 15.58 17.47
N TRP A 554 8.99 16.28 16.39
CA TRP A 554 9.61 17.55 15.98
C TRP A 554 9.16 18.76 16.82
N THR A 555 7.94 18.74 17.38
CA THR A 555 7.36 19.94 18.01
C THR A 555 7.84 20.23 19.44
N PRO A 556 8.25 19.26 20.30
CA PRO A 556 8.73 19.59 21.64
C PRO A 556 10.15 20.17 21.64
N ARG A 557 11.11 19.45 21.03
CA ARG A 557 12.55 19.78 21.15
C ARG A 557 12.95 21.05 20.41
N ALA A 558 12.38 21.33 19.23
CA ALA A 558 12.74 22.51 18.43
C ALA A 558 12.30 23.85 19.06
N PHE A 559 11.37 23.81 20.02
CA PHE A 559 10.78 24.99 20.66
C PHE A 559 11.03 25.06 22.17
N GLY A 560 11.94 24.23 22.71
CA GLY A 560 12.37 24.28 24.11
C GLY A 560 11.32 23.82 25.13
N LEU A 561 10.36 22.99 24.71
CA LEU A 561 9.32 22.43 25.60
C LEU A 561 9.79 21.09 26.21
N PRO A 562 9.45 20.81 27.49
CA PRO A 562 9.82 19.55 28.14
C PRO A 562 9.11 18.34 27.48
N VAL A 563 9.80 17.20 27.48
CA VAL A 563 9.36 15.97 26.79
C VAL A 563 8.94 14.93 27.82
N GLU A 564 7.75 15.12 28.40
CA GLU A 564 7.22 14.27 29.49
C GLU A 564 6.08 13.32 29.05
N ASN A 565 5.38 13.60 27.94
CA ASN A 565 4.23 12.83 27.48
C ASN A 565 4.54 12.00 26.22
N GLU A 566 5.05 10.78 26.41
CA GLU A 566 5.36 9.84 25.31
C GLU A 566 4.10 9.40 24.52
N GLU A 567 2.94 9.31 25.19
CA GLU A 567 1.67 8.83 24.60
C GLU A 567 1.26 9.60 23.33
N VAL A 568 1.47 10.92 23.29
CA VAL A 568 1.00 11.79 22.20
C VAL A 568 1.73 11.50 20.88
N SER A 569 2.98 11.04 20.94
CA SER A 569 3.79 10.71 19.74
C SER A 569 3.30 9.46 19.01
N ALA A 570 2.65 8.53 19.72
CA ALA A 570 2.23 7.23 19.21
C ALA A 570 0.88 7.24 18.46
N PHE A 571 0.04 8.26 18.67
CA PHE A 571 -1.28 8.32 18.03
C PHE A 571 -1.29 8.94 16.61
N PHE A 572 -0.35 9.83 16.29
CA PHE A 572 -0.43 10.70 15.10
C PHE A 572 0.83 10.70 14.23
N SER A 573 1.51 9.56 14.15
CA SER A 573 2.66 9.40 13.26
C SER A 573 2.25 9.00 11.84
N LEU A 574 2.36 9.95 10.89
CA LEU A 574 2.36 9.67 9.45
C LEU A 574 3.70 9.04 9.08
N HIS A 575 3.87 7.77 9.47
CA HIS A 575 5.07 6.97 9.22
C HIS A 575 5.04 6.32 7.83
N MET A 576 6.16 5.70 7.44
CA MET A 576 6.24 4.91 6.21
C MET A 576 6.56 3.44 6.55
N PRO A 577 5.79 2.47 6.03
CA PRO A 577 4.69 2.63 5.07
C PRO A 577 3.34 3.06 5.69
N MET A 578 2.66 4.07 5.11
CA MET A 578 1.34 4.58 5.57
C MET A 578 0.15 3.57 5.49
N HIS A 579 0.41 2.27 5.31
CA HIS A 579 -0.58 1.20 5.19
C HIS A 579 -0.37 0.07 6.24
N THR A 580 0.35 0.36 7.32
CA THR A 580 0.60 -0.50 8.48
C THR A 580 0.19 0.22 9.77
N ALA A 581 -0.06 -0.51 10.87
CA ALA A 581 -0.27 0.12 12.17
C ALA A 581 1.07 0.57 12.75
N SER A 582 2.05 -0.34 12.76
CA SER A 582 3.39 -0.16 13.33
C SER A 582 4.42 0.42 12.35
N VAL A 583 5.59 0.76 12.89
CA VAL A 583 6.78 1.25 12.16
C VAL A 583 7.78 0.12 11.89
N ASP A 584 8.33 0.06 10.67
CA ASP A 584 9.43 -0.85 10.32
C ASP A 584 10.77 -0.27 10.80
N CYS A 585 11.28 -0.76 11.93
CA CYS A 585 12.54 -0.27 12.50
C CYS A 585 13.79 -0.56 11.64
N ARG A 586 13.68 -1.40 10.60
CA ARG A 586 14.77 -1.59 9.62
C ARG A 586 14.99 -0.34 8.77
N LEU A 587 13.94 0.44 8.49
CA LEU A 587 14.06 1.66 7.69
C LEU A 587 14.89 2.76 8.38
N PRO A 588 14.60 3.15 9.64
CA PRO A 588 15.50 3.96 10.48
C PRO A 588 16.97 3.53 10.43
N VAL A 589 17.24 2.24 10.64
CA VAL A 589 18.59 1.67 10.62
C VAL A 589 19.25 1.83 9.25
N LEU A 590 18.57 1.41 8.17
CA LEU A 590 19.11 1.53 6.82
C LEU A 590 19.44 2.97 6.44
N VAL A 591 18.57 3.95 6.76
CA VAL A 591 18.84 5.36 6.45
C VAL A 591 20.00 5.88 7.29
N ALA A 592 20.10 5.48 8.56
CA ALA A 592 21.20 5.86 9.45
C ALA A 592 22.56 5.32 8.96
N ARG A 593 22.63 4.02 8.62
CA ARG A 593 23.83 3.38 8.06
C ARG A 593 24.23 3.97 6.71
N TRP A 594 23.29 4.06 5.77
CA TRP A 594 23.51 4.68 4.46
C TRP A 594 24.06 6.10 4.62
N TRP A 595 23.44 6.94 5.46
CA TRP A 595 23.86 8.31 5.67
C TRP A 595 25.30 8.36 6.20
N ALA A 596 25.61 7.63 7.27
CA ALA A 596 26.95 7.55 7.86
C ALA A 596 28.04 7.06 6.88
N SER A 597 27.67 6.24 5.90
CA SER A 597 28.57 5.69 4.87
C SER A 597 28.89 6.65 3.70
N VAL A 598 28.25 7.83 3.62
CA VAL A 598 28.45 8.79 2.51
C VAL A 598 29.82 9.50 2.60
N PRO A 599 30.67 9.46 1.55
CA PRO A 599 31.94 10.18 1.52
C PRO A 599 31.78 11.71 1.63
N ARG A 600 32.59 12.37 2.48
CA ARG A 600 32.48 13.82 2.76
C ARG A 600 32.76 14.70 1.53
N ASP A 601 33.77 14.36 0.73
CA ASP A 601 34.20 15.17 -0.42
C ASP A 601 33.32 15.03 -1.68
N TYR A 602 32.24 14.23 -1.64
CA TYR A 602 31.29 14.08 -2.75
C TYR A 602 30.67 15.42 -3.18
N GLU A 603 30.50 16.38 -2.26
CA GLU A 603 30.04 17.74 -2.56
C GLU A 603 30.98 18.54 -3.48
N ARG A 604 32.26 18.16 -3.57
CA ARG A 604 33.27 18.82 -4.41
C ARG A 604 33.39 18.22 -5.82
N GLY A 605 32.53 17.24 -6.15
CA GLY A 605 32.56 16.54 -7.44
C GLY A 605 33.45 15.29 -7.48
N GLY A 606 33.96 14.83 -6.32
CA GLY A 606 34.58 13.51 -6.21
C GLY A 606 33.53 12.41 -6.37
N ALA A 607 33.72 11.50 -7.32
CA ALA A 607 32.75 10.46 -7.67
C ALA A 607 32.97 9.12 -6.94
N GLU A 608 34.05 9.02 -6.16
CA GLU A 608 34.61 7.76 -5.66
C GLU A 608 34.28 7.52 -4.17
N ALA A 609 34.46 6.27 -3.73
CA ALA A 609 34.18 5.84 -2.37
C ALA A 609 35.25 6.34 -1.36
N LEU A 610 35.05 6.05 -0.07
CA LEU A 610 36.13 6.19 0.91
C LEU A 610 37.21 5.15 0.61
N GLU A 611 38.36 5.56 0.05
CA GLU A 611 39.52 4.68 -0.16
C GLU A 611 40.45 4.60 1.06
N ASP A 612 40.35 5.57 1.98
CA ASP A 612 41.14 5.64 3.23
C ASP A 612 40.60 4.64 4.27
N PRO A 613 41.39 3.63 4.70
CA PRO A 613 40.97 2.65 5.70
C PRO A 613 40.54 3.25 7.05
N ASP A 614 41.16 4.35 7.50
CA ASP A 614 40.78 4.99 8.76
C ASP A 614 39.43 5.72 8.62
N ALA A 615 39.16 6.32 7.46
CA ALA A 615 37.86 6.89 7.14
C ALA A 615 36.76 5.82 6.99
N ILE A 616 37.05 4.67 6.36
CA ILE A 616 36.13 3.53 6.31
C ILE A 616 35.82 3.03 7.73
N ALA A 617 36.86 2.81 8.55
CA ALA A 617 36.69 2.33 9.92
C ALA A 617 35.97 3.35 10.83
N LEU A 618 36.08 4.66 10.56
CA LEU A 618 35.27 5.69 11.23
C LEU A 618 33.80 5.67 10.75
N ALA A 619 33.55 5.54 9.44
CA ALA A 619 32.21 5.47 8.87
C ALA A 619 31.44 4.22 9.33
N ALA A 620 32.11 3.07 9.47
CA ALA A 620 31.51 1.84 10.01
C ALA A 620 31.06 2.03 11.47
N ARG A 621 31.94 2.48 12.37
CA ARG A 621 31.59 2.78 13.77
C ARG A 621 30.48 3.83 13.88
N ALA A 622 30.48 4.84 13.00
CA ALA A 622 29.42 5.83 12.92
C ALA A 622 28.07 5.21 12.52
N ALA A 623 28.06 4.30 11.54
CA ALA A 623 26.88 3.57 11.10
C ALA A 623 26.32 2.71 12.24
N ASP A 624 27.17 1.98 12.98
CA ASP A 624 26.75 1.11 14.09
C ASP A 624 26.17 1.90 15.27
N ILE A 625 26.73 3.08 15.60
CA ILE A 625 26.21 3.98 16.64
C ILE A 625 24.87 4.59 16.22
N ALA A 626 24.78 5.03 14.95
CA ALA A 626 23.56 5.61 14.41
C ALA A 626 22.44 4.55 14.28
N GLU A 627 22.78 3.30 13.92
CA GLU A 627 21.90 2.13 13.97
C GLU A 627 21.40 1.84 15.38
N ALA A 628 22.32 1.70 16.35
CA ALA A 628 21.95 1.41 17.73
C ALA A 628 21.05 2.51 18.32
N ARG A 629 21.21 3.76 17.90
CA ARG A 629 20.33 4.87 18.27
C ARG A 629 18.98 4.80 17.55
N ALA A 630 18.98 4.60 16.23
CA ALA A 630 17.78 4.52 15.40
C ALA A 630 16.86 3.35 15.80
N LEU A 631 17.45 2.21 16.19
CA LEU A 631 16.72 1.06 16.71
C LEU A 631 16.01 1.39 18.03
N ARG A 632 16.73 1.94 19.03
CA ARG A 632 16.14 2.34 20.32
C ARG A 632 15.01 3.37 20.15
N ASP A 633 15.26 4.42 19.38
CA ASP A 633 14.27 5.48 19.13
C ASP A 633 13.04 4.92 18.38
N CYS A 634 13.21 3.90 17.52
CA CYS A 634 12.09 3.23 16.85
C CYS A 634 11.34 2.25 17.75
N GLU A 635 12.02 1.41 18.52
CA GLU A 635 11.39 0.41 19.41
C GLU A 635 10.44 1.07 20.42
N GLN A 636 10.83 2.24 20.96
CA GLN A 636 9.99 3.09 21.81
C GLN A 636 8.67 3.53 21.14
N HIS A 637 8.67 3.70 19.82
CA HIS A 637 7.53 4.21 19.03
C HIS A 637 6.89 3.15 18.11
N ARG A 638 7.33 1.88 18.22
CA ARG A 638 6.97 0.80 17.29
C ARG A 638 5.48 0.48 17.29
N LYS A 639 4.80 0.58 18.45
CA LYS A 639 3.35 0.38 18.58
C LYS A 639 2.57 1.68 18.38
N THR A 640 2.51 2.13 17.13
CA THR A 640 1.64 3.22 16.67
C THR A 640 0.21 2.72 16.39
N GLY A 641 -0.80 3.60 16.50
CA GLY A 641 -2.21 3.24 16.31
C GLY A 641 -2.63 3.21 14.83
N TRP A 642 -3.50 2.26 14.44
CA TRP A 642 -4.04 2.23 13.07
C TRP A 642 -5.01 3.40 12.83
N VAL A 643 -4.61 4.33 11.96
CA VAL A 643 -5.54 5.33 11.40
C VAL A 643 -6.41 4.64 10.36
N LEU A 644 -7.63 4.27 10.76
CA LEU A 644 -8.67 3.76 9.86
C LEU A 644 -8.83 4.71 8.67
N GLU A 645 -8.72 4.22 7.44
CA GLU A 645 -9.21 4.89 6.24
C GLU A 645 -10.55 4.27 5.84
N ASP A 646 -11.56 5.13 5.64
CA ASP A 646 -12.90 4.81 5.15
C ASP A 646 -13.23 5.99 4.26
N THR A 647 -13.05 5.73 2.98
CA THR A 647 -13.04 6.69 1.87
C THR A 647 -14.32 6.56 1.04
N THR A 648 -15.31 5.85 1.60
CA THR A 648 -16.41 5.23 0.88
C THR A 648 -17.68 5.98 1.25
N GLU A 649 -18.23 6.74 0.32
CA GLU A 649 -19.58 7.28 0.51
C GLU A 649 -20.61 6.16 0.36
N ARG A 650 -21.83 6.39 0.85
CA ARG A 650 -22.91 5.39 0.74
C ARG A 650 -23.50 5.43 -0.66
N TYR A 651 -23.91 4.29 -1.19
CA TYR A 651 -24.80 4.22 -2.35
C TYR A 651 -26.17 3.61 -1.95
N PRO A 652 -27.30 4.26 -2.26
CA PRO A 652 -27.40 5.61 -2.80
C PRO A 652 -26.83 6.65 -1.84
N TYR A 653 -26.43 7.81 -2.36
CA TYR A 653 -25.81 8.86 -1.56
C TYR A 653 -26.76 9.41 -0.50
N VAL A 654 -26.27 9.43 0.73
CA VAL A 654 -26.96 10.05 1.88
C VAL A 654 -25.98 11.03 2.53
N PRO A 655 -26.29 12.34 2.53
CA PRO A 655 -25.54 13.34 3.30
C PRO A 655 -25.39 12.88 4.76
N ARG A 656 -24.15 12.66 5.20
CA ARG A 656 -23.86 12.11 6.53
C ARG A 656 -24.31 13.02 7.66
N ASN A 657 -24.37 14.33 7.39
CA ASN A 657 -25.13 15.28 8.18
C ASN A 657 -26.42 15.62 7.43
N ILE A 658 -27.57 15.36 8.07
CA ILE A 658 -28.91 15.72 7.57
C ILE A 658 -29.48 16.97 8.23
N ASP A 659 -28.77 17.56 9.21
CA ASP A 659 -29.23 18.70 10.00
C ASP A 659 -29.53 19.93 9.14
N TRP A 660 -28.94 20.04 7.93
CA TRP A 660 -29.21 21.10 6.96
C TRP A 660 -30.71 21.28 6.69
N LYS A 661 -31.48 20.18 6.69
CA LYS A 661 -32.94 20.19 6.51
C LYS A 661 -33.61 21.17 7.47
N THR A 662 -33.20 21.14 8.74
CA THR A 662 -33.75 21.93 9.85
C THR A 662 -32.86 23.09 10.33
N HIS A 663 -31.59 23.15 9.93
CA HIS A 663 -30.57 24.10 10.43
C HIS A 663 -29.83 24.90 9.34
N LEU A 664 -30.18 24.74 8.06
CA LEU A 664 -29.70 25.65 7.00
C LEU A 664 -30.20 27.08 7.29
N ASP A 665 -29.25 28.02 7.44
CA ASP A 665 -29.51 29.41 7.81
C ASP A 665 -30.52 30.13 6.89
N ASP A 666 -31.43 30.90 7.48
CA ASP A 666 -32.40 31.73 6.75
C ASP A 666 -31.74 32.66 5.71
N TRP A 667 -30.55 33.18 6.02
CA TRP A 667 -29.81 34.06 5.09
C TRP A 667 -29.30 33.31 3.86
N ILE A 668 -28.91 32.04 3.98
CA ILE A 668 -28.50 31.20 2.83
C ILE A 668 -29.74 30.73 2.06
N ARG A 669 -30.86 30.47 2.74
CA ARG A 669 -32.14 30.15 2.09
C ARG A 669 -32.64 31.32 1.23
N ALA A 670 -32.48 32.56 1.70
CA ALA A 670 -32.94 33.78 1.04
C ALA A 670 -32.09 34.24 -0.17
N GLU A 671 -30.86 33.75 -0.33
CA GLU A 671 -30.04 34.08 -1.50
C GLU A 671 -30.46 33.32 -2.76
N GLU A 672 -30.21 33.90 -3.94
CA GLU A 672 -30.53 33.33 -5.25
C GLU A 672 -29.25 33.12 -6.08
N VAL A 673 -29.10 31.95 -6.72
CA VAL A 673 -28.08 31.78 -7.75
C VAL A 673 -28.67 32.28 -9.07
N THR A 674 -27.91 33.08 -9.81
CA THR A 674 -28.41 33.78 -11.02
C THR A 674 -27.60 33.43 -12.25
N SER A 675 -28.12 33.73 -13.43
CA SER A 675 -27.38 33.61 -14.69
C SER A 675 -26.11 34.48 -14.74
N GLU A 676 -26.01 35.52 -13.91
CA GLU A 676 -24.78 36.31 -13.74
C GLU A 676 -23.69 35.52 -13.00
N HIS A 677 -24.07 34.68 -12.02
CA HIS A 677 -23.14 33.77 -11.34
C HIS A 677 -22.62 32.71 -12.31
N GLU A 678 -23.50 32.09 -13.11
CA GLU A 678 -23.12 31.15 -14.17
C GLU A 678 -22.15 31.76 -15.19
N ALA A 679 -22.45 32.98 -15.66
CA ALA A 679 -21.59 33.69 -16.60
C ALA A 679 -20.23 34.08 -15.99
N LEU A 680 -20.21 34.49 -14.71
CA LEU A 680 -18.99 34.84 -13.99
C LEU A 680 -18.11 33.62 -13.70
N ALA A 681 -18.69 32.50 -13.27
CA ALA A 681 -17.96 31.26 -12.98
C ALA A 681 -17.22 30.73 -14.22
N LYS A 682 -17.72 31.02 -15.42
CA LYS A 682 -17.13 30.62 -16.71
C LYS A 682 -16.17 31.66 -17.32
N LYS A 683 -16.02 32.84 -16.70
CA LYS A 683 -15.09 33.89 -17.13
C LYS A 683 -13.66 33.60 -16.65
N VAL A 684 -12.71 33.46 -17.57
CA VAL A 684 -11.30 33.18 -17.25
C VAL A 684 -10.52 34.48 -16.97
N TYR A 685 -9.83 34.53 -15.83
CA TYR A 685 -9.01 35.68 -15.42
C TYR A 685 -7.52 35.37 -15.49
N ALA A 686 -6.69 36.41 -15.56
CA ALA A 686 -5.26 36.30 -15.30
C ALA A 686 -5.00 36.32 -13.79
N GLN A 687 -4.13 35.42 -13.32
CA GLN A 687 -3.95 35.08 -11.91
C GLN A 687 -2.46 35.08 -11.52
N GLY A 688 -1.68 35.95 -12.19
CA GLY A 688 -0.23 36.00 -12.08
C GLY A 688 0.50 35.22 -13.17
N PHE A 689 1.73 34.78 -12.85
CA PHE A 689 2.56 33.92 -13.70
C PHE A 689 2.77 32.56 -13.03
N PHE A 690 2.82 31.49 -13.83
CA PHE A 690 3.31 30.17 -13.43
C PHE A 690 4.72 30.26 -12.81
N ALA A 691 5.11 29.27 -12.00
CA ALA A 691 6.39 29.31 -11.29
C ALA A 691 7.61 29.35 -12.23
N PRO A 692 8.74 29.99 -11.87
CA PRO A 692 9.92 30.11 -12.74
C PRO A 692 10.61 28.78 -13.12
N ARG A 693 10.15 27.64 -12.59
CA ARG A 693 10.66 26.29 -12.92
C ARG A 693 10.03 25.70 -14.19
N CYS A 694 9.06 26.38 -14.78
CA CYS A 694 8.31 25.92 -15.94
C CYS A 694 9.03 26.25 -17.25
N ALA A 695 8.97 25.34 -18.21
CA ALA A 695 9.28 25.64 -19.61
C ALA A 695 7.95 25.87 -20.32
N PHE A 696 7.85 26.94 -21.12
CA PHE A 696 6.65 27.28 -21.86
C PHE A 696 6.93 27.18 -23.36
N PRO A 697 5.95 26.79 -24.19
CA PRO A 697 6.04 27.03 -25.64
C PRO A 697 6.21 28.53 -25.92
N GLY A 698 6.90 28.84 -27.02
CA GLY A 698 7.27 30.20 -27.38
C GLY A 698 6.08 31.11 -27.75
N ASP A 699 6.37 32.42 -27.76
CA ASP A 699 5.60 33.51 -28.39
C ASP A 699 4.07 33.33 -28.49
N ALA A 700 3.42 33.18 -27.33
CA ALA A 700 1.97 33.40 -27.24
C ALA A 700 1.63 34.88 -27.52
N PRO A 701 0.45 35.18 -28.08
CA PRO A 701 0.01 36.55 -28.33
C PRO A 701 -0.19 37.35 -27.04
N GLU A 702 -0.16 38.67 -27.18
CA GLU A 702 -0.49 39.63 -26.11
C GLU A 702 -1.95 39.44 -25.67
N PRO A 703 -2.25 39.39 -24.36
CA PRO A 703 -3.61 39.17 -23.87
C PRO A 703 -4.50 40.39 -24.12
N ASP A 704 -5.80 40.17 -24.35
CA ASP A 704 -6.81 41.22 -24.60
C ASP A 704 -6.89 42.28 -23.47
N THR A 705 -6.45 41.90 -22.27
CA THR A 705 -6.29 42.79 -21.11
C THR A 705 -4.87 42.65 -20.56
N VAL A 706 -4.12 43.75 -20.54
CA VAL A 706 -2.79 43.84 -19.92
C VAL A 706 -2.88 44.65 -18.63
N GLU A 707 -2.57 44.01 -17.49
CA GLU A 707 -2.60 44.65 -16.16
C GLU A 707 -1.20 45.16 -15.75
N PRO A 708 -1.08 46.14 -14.83
CA PRO A 708 0.22 46.75 -14.48
C PRO A 708 1.27 45.76 -13.96
N TRP A 709 0.85 44.70 -13.25
CA TRP A 709 1.72 43.61 -12.81
C TRP A 709 2.29 42.76 -13.95
N MET A 710 1.65 42.74 -15.12
CA MET A 710 2.08 41.93 -16.27
C MET A 710 3.32 42.54 -16.96
N ILE A 711 3.53 43.84 -16.81
CA ILE A 711 4.54 44.63 -17.54
C ILE A 711 5.54 45.33 -16.61
N ASN A 712 6.75 45.57 -17.11
CA ASN A 712 7.81 46.28 -16.41
C ASN A 712 7.53 47.80 -16.41
N PRO A 713 7.37 48.46 -15.25
CA PRO A 713 7.09 49.89 -15.15
C PRO A 713 8.06 50.74 -15.97
N GLY A 714 7.54 51.77 -16.63
CA GLY A 714 8.31 52.68 -17.49
C GLY A 714 8.80 52.11 -18.83
N THR A 715 8.77 50.79 -19.05
CA THR A 715 9.19 50.18 -20.34
C THR A 715 8.05 49.57 -21.14
N GLY A 716 6.92 49.24 -20.51
CA GLY A 716 5.77 48.58 -21.14
C GLY A 716 6.01 47.13 -21.59
N ARG A 717 7.22 46.58 -21.40
CA ARG A 717 7.57 45.21 -21.82
C ARG A 717 7.03 44.17 -20.83
N PRO A 718 6.68 42.94 -21.28
CA PRO A 718 6.26 41.87 -20.40
C PRO A 718 7.28 41.58 -19.27
N ARG A 719 6.81 41.21 -18.06
CA ARG A 719 7.69 40.71 -16.98
C ARG A 719 8.12 39.26 -17.18
N GLN A 720 7.31 38.49 -17.91
CA GLN A 720 7.53 37.10 -18.33
C GLN A 720 6.89 36.91 -19.72
N PRO A 721 7.20 35.83 -20.47
CA PRO A 721 6.48 35.50 -21.71
C PRO A 721 4.96 35.42 -21.48
N TRP A 722 4.15 35.80 -22.47
CA TRP A 722 2.70 35.74 -22.34
C TRP A 722 2.17 34.31 -22.14
N SER A 723 2.89 33.28 -22.62
CA SER A 723 2.62 31.86 -22.35
C SER A 723 2.86 31.45 -20.89
N ALA A 724 3.54 32.26 -20.09
CA ALA A 724 3.74 32.04 -18.66
C ALA A 724 2.60 32.57 -17.77
N ILE A 725 1.60 33.28 -18.33
CA ILE A 725 0.47 33.80 -17.55
C ILE A 725 -0.35 32.62 -16.98
N TYR A 726 -0.44 32.55 -15.66
CA TYR A 726 -1.36 31.64 -14.97
C TYR A 726 -2.78 32.19 -15.16
N ARG A 727 -3.70 31.32 -15.58
CA ARG A 727 -5.10 31.66 -15.82
C ARG A 727 -5.99 30.63 -15.16
N ALA A 728 -7.02 31.12 -14.47
CA ALA A 728 -8.06 30.30 -13.87
C ALA A 728 -9.41 31.04 -13.88
N ASN A 729 -10.51 30.29 -13.80
CA ASN A 729 -11.83 30.86 -13.54
C ASN A 729 -12.06 31.05 -12.01
N PRO A 730 -13.10 31.78 -11.56
CA PRO A 730 -13.33 32.01 -10.12
C PRO A 730 -13.50 30.74 -9.30
N GLY A 731 -14.26 29.76 -9.82
CA GLY A 731 -14.50 28.51 -9.13
C GLY A 731 -13.25 27.66 -8.99
N GLU A 732 -12.45 27.56 -10.06
CA GLU A 732 -11.14 26.90 -10.07
C GLU A 732 -10.19 27.54 -9.05
N HIS A 733 -10.10 28.87 -9.01
CA HIS A 733 -9.26 29.62 -8.08
C HIS A 733 -9.68 29.40 -6.62
N ILE A 734 -10.98 29.48 -6.32
CA ILE A 734 -11.52 29.33 -4.96
C ILE A 734 -11.42 27.87 -4.50
N TYR A 735 -11.77 26.91 -5.37
CA TYR A 735 -11.63 25.49 -5.08
C TYR A 735 -10.17 25.14 -4.75
N ALA A 736 -9.22 25.57 -5.58
CA ALA A 736 -7.82 25.29 -5.37
C ALA A 736 -7.24 26.02 -4.15
N GLY A 737 -7.60 27.28 -3.94
CA GLY A 737 -7.11 28.08 -2.81
C GLY A 737 -7.64 27.65 -1.44
N ILE A 738 -8.91 27.20 -1.38
CA ILE A 738 -9.63 26.93 -0.13
C ILE A 738 -9.92 25.43 0.03
N CYS A 739 -10.70 24.83 -0.87
CA CYS A 739 -11.27 23.49 -0.71
C CYS A 739 -10.25 22.35 -0.87
N ALA A 740 -9.36 22.46 -1.86
CA ALA A 740 -8.48 21.37 -2.30
C ALA A 740 -7.45 20.91 -1.24
N ASN A 741 -7.17 21.71 -0.21
CA ASN A 741 -6.33 21.30 0.92
C ASN A 741 -6.95 20.14 1.72
N CYS A 742 -8.28 20.12 1.84
CA CYS A 742 -9.02 19.04 2.51
C CYS A 742 -9.53 18.00 1.51
N HIS A 743 -10.12 18.46 0.39
CA HIS A 743 -10.84 17.60 -0.58
C HIS A 743 -9.96 17.07 -1.73
N GLY A 744 -8.71 17.53 -1.86
CA GLY A 744 -7.77 17.10 -2.90
C GLY A 744 -7.94 17.85 -4.22
N LEU A 745 -6.96 17.72 -5.13
CA LEU A 745 -7.09 18.30 -6.48
C LEU A 745 -8.19 17.62 -7.30
N TYR A 746 -8.48 16.36 -7.00
CA TYR A 746 -9.48 15.53 -7.69
C TYR A 746 -10.85 15.51 -7.02
N GLY A 747 -11.03 16.15 -5.87
CA GLY A 747 -12.28 16.07 -5.09
C GLY A 747 -12.51 14.75 -4.37
N ASP A 748 -11.47 13.91 -4.27
CA ASP A 748 -11.50 12.53 -3.74
C ASP A 748 -11.43 12.45 -2.20
N ALA A 749 -11.19 13.58 -1.53
CA ALA A 749 -10.92 13.69 -0.10
C ALA A 749 -9.72 12.87 0.43
N GLN A 750 -8.75 12.49 -0.42
CA GLN A 750 -7.64 11.59 -0.05
C GLN A 750 -6.39 12.28 0.53
N THR A 751 -6.54 13.52 1.00
CA THR A 751 -5.46 14.42 1.39
C THR A 751 -4.77 14.02 2.71
N GLY A 752 -3.56 14.55 2.94
CA GLY A 752 -2.91 14.43 4.24
C GLY A 752 -3.66 15.19 5.36
N ALA A 753 -4.46 16.20 5.01
CA ALA A 753 -5.27 16.96 5.98
C ALA A 753 -6.57 16.23 6.36
N SER A 754 -7.23 15.55 5.43
CA SER A 754 -8.43 14.75 5.72
C SER A 754 -8.10 13.54 6.58
N ARG A 755 -6.99 12.84 6.31
CA ARG A 755 -6.45 11.76 7.14
C ARG A 755 -6.14 12.24 8.56
N ALA A 756 -5.51 13.41 8.70
CA ALA A 756 -5.21 14.01 10.00
C ALA A 756 -6.46 14.43 10.77
N LEU A 757 -7.41 15.14 10.12
CA LEU A 757 -8.70 15.51 10.71
C LEU A 757 -9.42 14.29 11.28
N ARG A 758 -9.45 13.23 10.49
CA ARG A 758 -10.09 11.98 10.85
C ARG A 758 -9.40 11.28 12.02
N ALA A 759 -8.07 11.26 12.06
CA ALA A 759 -7.34 10.70 13.18
C ALA A 759 -7.66 11.46 14.49
N THR A 760 -7.67 12.80 14.47
CA THR A 760 -7.83 13.63 15.69
C THR A 760 -9.28 13.83 16.14
N SER A 761 -10.28 13.64 15.26
CA SER A 761 -11.69 13.92 15.58
C SER A 761 -12.67 12.80 15.22
N GLY A 762 -12.28 11.83 14.39
CA GLY A 762 -13.18 10.87 13.75
C GLY A 762 -14.00 11.42 12.57
N ALA A 763 -14.02 12.74 12.37
CA ALA A 763 -14.76 13.38 11.28
C ALA A 763 -14.14 13.06 9.90
N ARG A 764 -14.95 13.13 8.86
CA ARG A 764 -14.55 12.81 7.49
C ARG A 764 -14.71 14.04 6.61
N VAL A 765 -13.74 14.26 5.73
CA VAL A 765 -13.92 15.14 4.58
C VAL A 765 -14.71 14.36 3.53
N ALA A 766 -15.78 14.95 3.00
CA ALA A 766 -16.65 14.30 2.02
C ALA A 766 -15.97 14.21 0.64
N SER A 767 -16.21 13.11 -0.08
CA SER A 767 -15.90 13.06 -1.51
C SER A 767 -16.86 13.98 -2.27
N PHE A 768 -16.33 14.75 -3.21
CA PHE A 768 -17.13 15.48 -4.18
C PHE A 768 -17.40 14.62 -5.42
N VAL A 769 -16.38 13.94 -5.96
CA VAL A 769 -16.44 13.24 -7.26
C VAL A 769 -16.92 11.79 -7.23
N ASP A 770 -17.21 11.27 -6.03
CA ASP A 770 -17.93 10.00 -5.80
C ASP A 770 -18.95 10.14 -4.65
N GLY A 771 -19.29 11.39 -4.30
CA GLY A 771 -20.12 11.73 -3.15
C GLY A 771 -21.15 12.79 -3.50
N LEU A 772 -20.95 14.03 -3.03
CA LEU A 772 -21.93 15.12 -3.18
C LEU A 772 -22.40 15.33 -4.62
N PHE A 773 -21.51 15.22 -5.61
CA PHE A 773 -21.83 15.41 -7.03
C PHE A 773 -21.96 14.10 -7.82
N GLY A 774 -22.00 12.94 -7.17
CA GLY A 774 -22.08 11.64 -7.85
C GLY A 774 -20.75 11.16 -8.45
N PRO A 775 -20.64 9.86 -8.77
CA PRO A 775 -19.45 9.24 -9.33
C PRO A 775 -19.21 9.69 -10.77
N ARG A 776 -17.96 9.59 -11.25
CA ARG A 776 -17.59 10.03 -12.62
C ARG A 776 -18.35 9.34 -13.76
N TRP A 777 -18.98 8.18 -13.51
CA TRP A 777 -19.83 7.48 -14.48
C TRP A 777 -21.30 7.94 -14.48
N ALA A 778 -21.74 8.66 -13.43
CA ALA A 778 -23.02 9.37 -13.36
C ALA A 778 -22.84 10.80 -12.76
N PRO A 779 -22.15 11.71 -13.47
CA PRO A 779 -21.90 13.07 -12.98
C PRO A 779 -23.19 13.82 -12.62
N ASN A 780 -23.18 14.47 -11.46
CA ASN A 780 -24.23 15.30 -10.89
C ASN A 780 -25.53 14.58 -10.46
N GLU A 781 -25.60 13.25 -10.51
CA GLU A 781 -26.80 12.48 -10.10
C GLU A 781 -27.24 12.77 -8.65
N ASN A 782 -26.29 12.77 -7.71
CA ASN A 782 -26.55 12.97 -6.27
C ASN A 782 -26.99 14.39 -5.88
N LEU A 783 -27.03 15.35 -6.82
CA LEU A 783 -27.54 16.70 -6.54
C LEU A 783 -29.07 16.70 -6.35
N ALA A 784 -29.79 15.69 -6.87
CA ALA A 784 -31.22 15.51 -6.69
C ALA A 784 -31.62 15.31 -5.20
N THR A 785 -30.71 14.89 -4.33
CA THR A 785 -30.96 14.78 -2.88
C THR A 785 -31.31 16.13 -2.21
N PHE A 786 -31.02 17.25 -2.88
CA PHE A 786 -31.26 18.61 -2.39
C PHE A 786 -32.36 19.37 -3.15
N HIS A 787 -32.89 18.80 -4.24
CA HIS A 787 -33.91 19.45 -5.07
C HIS A 787 -34.77 18.43 -5.84
N GLY A 788 -36.09 18.61 -5.84
CA GLY A 788 -37.04 17.72 -6.53
C GLY A 788 -37.69 16.65 -5.63
N PRO A 789 -38.37 15.64 -6.23
CA PRO A 789 -39.34 14.80 -5.53
C PRO A 789 -38.82 14.08 -4.28
N ASP A 790 -37.55 13.64 -4.29
CA ASP A 790 -36.94 12.88 -3.20
C ASP A 790 -36.45 13.76 -2.04
N ALA A 791 -36.39 15.10 -2.21
CA ALA A 791 -36.09 16.04 -1.13
C ALA A 791 -37.28 16.24 -0.18
N GLY A 792 -38.52 16.03 -0.65
CA GLY A 792 -39.74 16.07 0.15
C GLY A 792 -40.09 17.46 0.66
N GLU A 793 -40.38 17.57 1.97
CA GLU A 793 -40.65 18.85 2.64
C GLU A 793 -39.41 19.74 2.79
N ASP A 794 -38.21 19.21 2.50
CA ASP A 794 -36.92 19.90 2.63
C ASP A 794 -36.33 20.37 1.28
N ASP A 795 -37.12 20.40 0.20
CA ASP A 795 -36.67 20.88 -1.12
C ASP A 795 -36.16 22.34 -1.03
N LEU A 796 -34.89 22.54 -1.39
CA LEU A 796 -34.22 23.85 -1.35
C LEU A 796 -34.34 24.62 -2.67
N GLY A 797 -35.07 24.09 -3.65
CA GLY A 797 -35.16 24.58 -5.02
C GLY A 797 -33.96 24.17 -5.88
N PRO A 798 -33.94 24.54 -7.18
CA PRO A 798 -32.93 24.08 -8.15
C PRO A 798 -31.46 24.28 -7.74
N ASP A 799 -31.19 25.30 -6.92
CA ASP A 799 -29.85 25.63 -6.42
C ASP A 799 -29.52 24.96 -5.07
N GLY A 800 -30.33 24.00 -4.64
CA GLY A 800 -30.29 23.41 -3.31
C GLY A 800 -28.93 22.85 -2.89
N ALA A 801 -28.25 22.17 -3.81
CA ALA A 801 -26.91 21.64 -3.57
C ALA A 801 -25.84 22.75 -3.44
N ALA A 802 -26.03 23.89 -4.12
CA ALA A 802 -25.17 25.07 -3.94
C ALA A 802 -25.37 25.67 -2.54
N LYS A 803 -26.62 25.83 -2.10
CA LYS A 803 -26.98 26.32 -0.77
C LYS A 803 -26.46 25.42 0.35
N TYR A 804 -26.58 24.10 0.18
CA TYR A 804 -25.97 23.11 1.08
C TYR A 804 -24.45 23.22 1.13
N LEU A 805 -23.78 23.36 -0.03
CA LEU A 805 -22.32 23.49 -0.09
C LEU A 805 -21.82 24.77 0.59
N VAL A 806 -22.50 25.91 0.37
CA VAL A 806 -22.20 27.17 1.08
C VAL A 806 -22.34 26.95 2.59
N TRP A 807 -23.46 26.41 3.06
CA TRP A 807 -23.72 26.17 4.49
C TRP A 807 -22.67 25.26 5.15
N MET A 808 -22.32 24.15 4.50
CA MET A 808 -21.23 23.28 4.94
C MET A 808 -19.90 24.05 5.04
N ALA A 809 -19.60 24.89 4.05
CA ALA A 809 -18.36 25.67 3.99
C ALA A 809 -18.34 26.91 4.92
N THR A 810 -19.50 27.41 5.36
CA THR A 810 -19.63 28.51 6.36
C THR A 810 -19.76 28.00 7.81
N GLY A 811 -19.66 26.69 8.05
CA GLY A 811 -19.59 26.10 9.40
C GLY A 811 -20.86 25.37 9.87
N GLY A 812 -21.79 25.05 8.96
CA GLY A 812 -23.03 24.34 9.26
C GLY A 812 -22.84 22.94 9.89
N THR A 813 -21.72 22.28 9.60
CA THR A 813 -21.22 21.15 10.42
C THR A 813 -20.06 21.62 11.27
N THR A 814 -20.24 21.62 12.60
CA THR A 814 -19.15 21.88 13.55
C THR A 814 -18.52 20.57 14.03
N VAL A 815 -17.20 20.57 14.22
CA VAL A 815 -16.40 19.43 14.69
C VAL A 815 -15.42 19.94 15.74
N SER A 816 -15.23 19.20 16.84
CA SER A 816 -14.15 19.50 17.79
C SER A 816 -12.83 18.96 17.25
N PHE A 817 -11.91 19.87 16.92
CA PHE A 817 -10.56 19.53 16.46
C PHE A 817 -9.66 19.29 17.68
N GLY A 818 -9.38 18.03 17.96
CA GLY A 818 -8.65 17.64 19.17
C GLY A 818 -9.56 17.60 20.41
N ARG A 819 -9.30 16.61 21.25
CA ARG A 819 -9.81 16.44 22.62
C ARG A 819 -8.87 17.11 23.62
N THR A 820 -7.65 17.46 23.18
CA THR A 820 -6.63 18.19 23.94
C THR A 820 -6.01 19.31 23.08
N PRO A 821 -5.42 20.36 23.69
CA PRO A 821 -4.66 21.39 22.98
C PRO A 821 -3.42 20.86 22.24
N GLU A 822 -2.99 19.63 22.52
CA GLU A 822 -1.86 18.95 21.85
C GLU A 822 -2.33 18.32 20.53
N GLU A 823 -3.49 17.69 20.51
CA GLU A 823 -4.13 17.18 19.29
C GLU A 823 -4.52 18.32 18.33
N GLU A 824 -5.06 19.43 18.87
CA GLU A 824 -5.38 20.64 18.10
C GLU A 824 -4.14 21.19 17.39
N ARG A 825 -3.05 21.41 18.14
CA ARG A 825 -1.75 21.85 17.60
C ARG A 825 -1.18 20.86 16.57
N THR A 826 -1.37 19.57 16.78
CA THR A 826 -0.91 18.52 15.86
C THR A 826 -1.69 18.57 14.54
N PHE A 827 -3.01 18.70 14.58
CA PHE A 827 -3.85 18.90 13.40
C PHE A 827 -3.43 20.14 12.59
N PHE A 828 -3.29 21.30 13.24
CA PHE A 828 -2.86 22.53 12.55
C PHE A 828 -1.47 22.40 11.90
N ASN A 829 -0.52 21.73 12.56
CA ASN A 829 0.79 21.47 11.98
C ASN A 829 0.71 20.58 10.73
N VAL A 830 -0.12 19.53 10.73
CA VAL A 830 -0.29 18.69 9.55
C VAL A 830 -1.02 19.46 8.43
N PHE A 831 -2.06 20.22 8.76
CA PHE A 831 -2.82 21.07 7.82
C PHE A 831 -1.91 22.11 7.12
N VAL A 832 -1.07 22.83 7.87
CA VAL A 832 -0.17 23.85 7.33
C VAL A 832 0.96 23.24 6.49
N ASN A 833 1.50 22.08 6.87
CA ASN A 833 2.58 21.43 6.12
C ASN A 833 2.10 20.64 4.88
N ASN A 834 0.86 20.13 4.87
CA ASN A 834 0.31 19.37 3.75
C ASN A 834 -0.40 20.21 2.68
N ARG A 835 -0.31 21.55 2.72
CA ARG A 835 -0.87 22.47 1.69
C ARG A 835 -0.72 21.88 0.28
N ILE A 836 -1.84 21.67 -0.40
CA ILE A 836 -1.91 21.00 -1.71
C ILE A 836 -1.73 21.98 -2.85
N VAL A 837 -2.05 23.26 -2.62
CA VAL A 837 -2.01 24.31 -3.64
C VAL A 837 -1.31 25.57 -3.11
N THR A 838 -0.42 26.14 -3.92
CA THR A 838 0.24 27.44 -3.70
C THR A 838 -0.39 28.57 -4.52
N ALA A 839 -1.64 28.40 -4.96
CA ALA A 839 -2.32 29.31 -5.89
C ALA A 839 -2.51 30.72 -5.32
N VAL A 840 -2.72 30.84 -3.99
CA VAL A 840 -2.70 32.11 -3.28
C VAL A 840 -1.55 32.08 -2.26
N PRO A 841 -0.58 33.02 -2.33
CA PRO A 841 0.41 33.19 -1.28
C PRO A 841 -0.25 33.93 -0.11
N ILE A 842 -1.06 33.24 0.69
CA ILE A 842 -1.58 33.80 1.93
C ILE A 842 -0.42 33.83 2.95
N PRO A 843 0.15 35.00 3.31
CA PRO A 843 1.42 35.10 4.00
C PRO A 843 1.24 35.03 5.53
N LEU A 844 0.44 34.07 5.98
CA LEU A 844 0.20 33.82 7.40
C LEU A 844 1.27 32.87 7.93
N ASP A 845 2.09 33.38 8.84
CA ASP A 845 2.82 32.55 9.81
C ASP A 845 1.83 31.77 10.70
N LEU A 846 2.34 30.86 11.53
CA LEU A 846 1.49 29.95 12.28
C LEU A 846 0.61 30.65 13.33
N GLU A 847 1.03 31.76 13.94
CA GLU A 847 0.19 32.49 14.90
C GLU A 847 -0.79 33.43 14.20
N SER A 848 -0.35 34.16 13.17
CA SER A 848 -1.27 34.95 12.34
C SER A 848 -2.37 34.07 11.71
N ALA A 849 -2.02 32.83 11.30
CA ALA A 849 -2.98 31.84 10.82
C ALA A 849 -3.97 31.42 11.92
N LYS A 850 -3.47 31.10 13.13
CA LYS A 850 -4.33 30.74 14.27
C LYS A 850 -5.26 31.87 14.66
N ASP A 851 -4.78 33.11 14.72
CA ASP A 851 -5.59 34.26 15.13
C ASP A 851 -6.64 34.64 14.08
N ALA A 852 -6.34 34.49 12.79
CA ALA A 852 -7.34 34.51 11.73
C ALA A 852 -8.39 33.39 11.87
N PHE A 853 -7.99 32.15 12.20
CA PHE A 853 -8.92 31.03 12.42
C PHE A 853 -9.80 31.19 13.67
N LYS A 854 -9.23 31.68 14.78
CA LYS A 854 -9.95 31.99 16.03
C LYS A 854 -10.99 33.09 15.82
N SER A 855 -10.63 34.18 15.11
CA SER A 855 -11.52 35.33 14.87
C SER A 855 -12.62 35.04 13.85
N SER A 856 -12.33 34.28 12.79
CA SER A 856 -13.29 33.94 11.72
C SER A 856 -14.35 32.91 12.10
N LYS A 857 -14.23 32.26 13.28
CA LYS A 857 -14.99 31.06 13.68
C LYS A 857 -14.84 29.91 12.68
N ALA A 858 -13.60 29.47 12.45
CA ALA A 858 -13.23 28.16 11.90
C ALA A 858 -14.14 27.59 10.78
N ASN A 859 -14.39 28.38 9.73
CA ASN A 859 -15.13 27.95 8.54
C ASN A 859 -14.29 28.18 7.27
N MET A 860 -14.54 27.36 6.24
CA MET A 860 -13.67 27.26 5.07
C MET A 860 -13.69 28.55 4.24
N LEU A 861 -14.86 29.18 4.08
CA LEU A 861 -15.00 30.43 3.33
C LEU A 861 -14.59 31.69 4.11
N GLY A 862 -14.09 31.56 5.35
CA GLY A 862 -13.51 32.68 6.11
C GLY A 862 -12.36 33.39 5.37
N VAL A 863 -11.62 32.67 4.53
CA VAL A 863 -10.59 33.24 3.63
C VAL A 863 -11.23 34.14 2.55
N ALA A 864 -12.34 33.71 1.95
CA ALA A 864 -13.07 34.52 0.97
C ALA A 864 -13.72 35.76 1.63
N ARG A 865 -14.17 35.65 2.89
CA ARG A 865 -14.65 36.79 3.66
C ARG A 865 -13.56 37.85 3.83
N ALA A 866 -12.36 37.45 4.26
CA ALA A 866 -11.23 38.36 4.42
C ALA A 866 -10.83 39.01 3.08
N ALA A 867 -10.73 38.22 1.99
CA ALA A 867 -10.43 38.73 0.66
C ALA A 867 -11.45 39.78 0.17
N CYS A 868 -12.74 39.59 0.46
CA CYS A 868 -13.76 40.58 0.11
C CYS A 868 -13.75 41.83 1.00
N ASP A 869 -13.29 41.74 2.26
CA ASP A 869 -13.14 42.91 3.13
C ASP A 869 -11.97 43.83 2.69
N GLU A 870 -10.88 43.24 2.19
CA GLU A 870 -9.79 43.97 1.50
C GLU A 870 -10.30 44.65 0.21
N ILE A 871 -11.11 43.98 -0.60
CA ILE A 871 -11.75 44.54 -1.81
C ILE A 871 -12.72 45.69 -1.47
N ARG A 872 -13.42 45.60 -0.33
CA ARG A 872 -14.31 46.66 0.17
C ARG A 872 -13.53 47.90 0.58
N THR A 873 -12.50 47.73 1.40
CA THR A 873 -11.72 48.84 1.98
C THR A 873 -10.71 49.45 1.02
N ASP A 874 -10.26 48.72 0.00
CA ASP A 874 -9.10 49.08 -0.85
C ASP A 874 -7.83 49.36 -0.01
N ALA A 875 -7.68 48.67 1.13
CA ALA A 875 -6.64 48.96 2.12
C ALA A 875 -5.20 48.71 1.62
N HIS A 876 -5.05 47.94 0.54
CA HIS A 876 -3.77 47.75 -0.16
C HIS A 876 -3.53 48.73 -1.32
N GLY A 877 -4.49 49.60 -1.65
CA GLY A 877 -4.34 50.73 -2.59
C GLY A 877 -3.74 50.33 -3.93
N PHE A 878 -4.44 49.49 -4.69
CA PHE A 878 -3.89 48.79 -5.86
C PHE A 878 -3.31 49.72 -6.94
N GLY A 879 -1.99 49.92 -6.90
CA GLY A 879 -1.23 50.83 -7.76
C GLY A 879 -0.32 51.83 -7.02
N ALA A 880 -0.38 51.90 -5.69
CA ALA A 880 0.53 52.72 -4.88
C ALA A 880 1.97 52.16 -4.89
N ALA A 881 2.96 53.05 -5.00
CA ALA A 881 4.36 52.68 -4.92
C ALA A 881 4.80 52.46 -3.45
N TYR A 882 5.48 51.35 -3.18
CA TYR A 882 5.98 50.99 -1.85
C TYR A 882 7.05 51.98 -1.36
N ASP A 883 6.78 52.72 -0.29
CA ASP A 883 7.77 53.60 0.36
C ASP A 883 8.71 52.79 1.27
N ALA A 884 9.92 52.58 0.79
CA ALA A 884 10.97 51.85 1.51
C ALA A 884 11.47 52.55 2.79
N ALA A 885 11.08 53.81 3.06
CA ALA A 885 11.48 54.53 4.27
C ALA A 885 10.77 54.03 5.55
N ALA A 886 9.63 53.34 5.43
CA ALA A 886 8.81 52.93 6.57
C ALA A 886 9.22 51.59 7.23
N ALA A 887 10.11 50.81 6.59
CA ALA A 887 10.47 49.47 7.05
C ALA A 887 11.72 49.48 7.98
N SER A 888 11.51 49.56 9.29
CA SER A 888 12.56 49.65 10.31
C SER A 888 13.32 48.33 10.58
N GLY A 889 14.04 47.83 9.56
CA GLY A 889 15.06 46.79 9.71
C GLY A 889 14.55 45.37 10.00
N ASN A 890 14.66 44.49 9.00
CA ASN A 890 14.21 43.08 9.00
C ASN A 890 12.71 42.87 8.66
N TRP A 891 12.30 41.62 8.44
CA TRP A 891 11.02 41.14 7.84
C TRP A 891 10.80 41.43 6.35
N GLY A 892 11.29 42.56 5.83
CA GLY A 892 11.08 42.96 4.42
C GLY A 892 11.66 42.03 3.33
N LEU A 893 12.43 40.98 3.67
CA LEU A 893 13.07 40.08 2.69
C LEU A 893 12.32 38.75 2.45
N ILE A 894 11.42 38.36 3.36
CA ILE A 894 10.69 37.08 3.28
C ILE A 894 9.32 37.27 2.59
N LEU A 895 8.69 38.42 2.80
CA LEU A 895 7.40 38.79 2.19
C LEU A 895 7.49 39.35 0.76
N SER A 896 8.69 39.41 0.17
CA SER A 896 8.96 40.18 -1.07
C SER A 896 9.47 39.35 -2.26
N ASN A 897 9.68 38.04 -2.11
CA ASN A 897 10.38 37.21 -3.10
C ASN A 897 9.50 36.27 -3.94
N ALA A 898 8.17 36.33 -3.82
CA ALA A 898 7.25 35.69 -4.77
C ALA A 898 5.88 36.38 -4.78
N VAL A 899 5.38 36.71 -5.98
CA VAL A 899 4.07 37.37 -6.26
C VAL A 899 4.02 38.87 -5.90
N ALA A 900 3.40 39.66 -6.79
CA ALA A 900 2.98 41.03 -6.51
C ALA A 900 1.54 41.01 -5.98
N PRO A 901 1.14 41.90 -5.05
CA PRO A 901 -0.20 41.87 -4.43
C PRO A 901 -1.36 42.03 -5.42
N GLU A 902 -1.09 42.54 -6.62
CA GLU A 902 -2.05 42.86 -7.68
C GLU A 902 -2.74 41.64 -8.36
N PHE A 903 -2.30 40.40 -8.11
CA PHE A 903 -2.79 39.23 -8.86
C PHE A 903 -4.23 38.85 -8.49
N GLY A 904 -5.10 38.62 -9.48
CA GLY A 904 -6.46 38.11 -9.27
C GLY A 904 -7.47 39.12 -8.74
N VAL A 905 -7.07 40.38 -8.50
CA VAL A 905 -7.93 41.45 -7.98
C VAL A 905 -9.19 41.69 -8.82
N PRO A 906 -9.17 41.68 -10.17
CA PRO A 906 -10.39 41.82 -10.98
C PRO A 906 -11.37 40.65 -10.78
N MET A 907 -10.86 39.44 -10.55
CA MET A 907 -11.69 38.27 -10.26
C MET A 907 -12.38 38.41 -8.91
N TRP A 908 -11.61 38.75 -7.85
CA TRP A 908 -12.16 38.95 -6.51
C TRP A 908 -13.17 40.10 -6.48
N ARG A 909 -12.87 41.24 -7.11
CA ARG A 909 -13.81 42.37 -7.20
C ARG A 909 -15.12 41.95 -7.85
N ASP A 910 -15.06 41.35 -9.05
CA ASP A 910 -16.27 40.96 -9.79
C ASP A 910 -17.05 39.86 -9.03
N MET A 911 -16.36 38.95 -8.31
CA MET A 911 -16.96 37.91 -7.45
C MET A 911 -17.62 38.45 -6.18
N CYS A 912 -16.97 39.37 -5.45
CA CYS A 912 -17.55 39.93 -4.21
C CYS A 912 -18.78 40.81 -4.51
N THR A 913 -18.96 41.24 -5.76
CA THR A 913 -19.97 42.23 -6.18
C THR A 913 -21.06 41.75 -7.14
N VAL A 914 -20.98 40.55 -7.72
CA VAL A 914 -22.11 39.97 -8.48
C VAL A 914 -23.35 39.87 -7.58
N GLY A 915 -24.48 40.43 -8.03
CA GLY A 915 -25.68 40.62 -7.20
C GLY A 915 -25.51 41.49 -5.92
N ASN A 916 -24.31 41.97 -5.60
CA ASN A 916 -23.92 42.44 -4.27
C ASN A 916 -23.20 43.81 -4.33
N PRO A 917 -23.89 44.88 -4.76
CA PRO A 917 -23.26 46.15 -5.11
C PRO A 917 -22.53 46.80 -3.91
N LEU A 918 -21.24 47.08 -4.11
CA LEU A 918 -20.38 47.75 -3.15
C LEU A 918 -20.56 49.27 -3.24
N THR A 919 -21.12 49.88 -2.20
CA THR A 919 -21.36 51.34 -2.10
C THR A 919 -20.23 52.04 -1.35
N ASP A 920 -20.08 53.35 -1.54
CA ASP A 920 -19.07 54.15 -0.83
C ASP A 920 -19.30 54.18 0.69
N ASP A 921 -20.56 54.12 1.14
CA ASP A 921 -20.91 53.96 2.56
C ASP A 921 -20.36 52.63 3.12
N LEU A 922 -20.47 51.53 2.37
CA LEU A 922 -19.90 50.23 2.76
C LEU A 922 -18.37 50.25 2.74
N ARG A 923 -17.71 51.06 1.90
CA ARG A 923 -16.25 51.25 1.95
C ARG A 923 -15.81 51.97 3.23
N ALA A 924 -16.55 52.99 3.65
CA ALA A 924 -16.23 53.82 4.80
C ALA A 924 -16.69 53.23 6.16
N ALA A 925 -17.61 52.26 6.15
CA ALA A 925 -18.15 51.63 7.34
C ALA A 925 -17.14 50.74 8.09
N ASP A 926 -17.33 50.64 9.41
CA ASP A 926 -16.55 49.75 10.28
C ASP A 926 -16.80 48.27 9.95
N ALA A 927 -15.75 47.44 10.02
CA ALA A 927 -15.82 46.01 9.65
C ALA A 927 -16.75 45.17 10.55
N SER A 928 -17.11 45.67 11.74
CA SER A 928 -18.06 45.04 12.67
C SER A 928 -19.51 45.53 12.50
N SER A 929 -19.78 46.47 11.58
CA SER A 929 -21.13 46.97 11.32
C SER A 929 -22.06 45.91 10.71
N PRO A 930 -23.36 45.88 11.07
CA PRO A 930 -24.33 44.93 10.50
C PRO A 930 -24.42 45.00 8.97
N GLU A 931 -24.25 46.19 8.40
CA GLU A 931 -24.32 46.45 6.96
C GLU A 931 -23.13 45.81 6.22
N VAL A 932 -21.91 45.94 6.77
CA VAL A 932 -20.71 45.27 6.24
C VAL A 932 -20.79 43.76 6.47
N ASP A 933 -21.29 43.29 7.62
CA ASP A 933 -21.48 41.85 7.85
C ASP A 933 -22.47 41.23 6.84
N ALA A 934 -23.57 41.91 6.53
CA ALA A 934 -24.52 41.46 5.51
C ALA A 934 -23.89 41.41 4.11
N TRP A 935 -23.18 42.46 3.69
CA TRP A 935 -22.49 42.48 2.40
C TRP A 935 -21.40 41.39 2.30
N LEU A 936 -20.66 41.15 3.39
CA LEU A 936 -19.64 40.11 3.47
C LEU A 936 -20.22 38.68 3.46
N ARG A 937 -21.38 38.44 4.08
CA ARG A 937 -22.11 37.16 3.98
C ARG A 937 -22.51 36.87 2.54
N ARG A 938 -23.05 37.85 1.83
CA ARG A 938 -23.42 37.70 0.41
C ARG A 938 -22.19 37.48 -0.47
N ALA A 939 -21.10 38.20 -0.24
CA ALA A 939 -19.83 37.97 -0.94
C ALA A 939 -19.25 36.56 -0.67
N VAL A 940 -19.44 36.01 0.54
CA VAL A 940 -19.09 34.62 0.89
C VAL A 940 -20.00 33.61 0.18
N PHE A 941 -21.31 33.87 0.08
CA PHE A 941 -22.22 33.04 -0.71
C PHE A 941 -21.77 32.97 -2.17
N ASN A 942 -21.49 34.12 -2.80
CA ASN A 942 -20.96 34.19 -4.16
C ASN A 942 -19.71 33.31 -4.33
N ALA A 943 -18.77 33.35 -3.39
CA ALA A 943 -17.54 32.54 -3.42
C ALA A 943 -17.84 31.03 -3.39
N GLY A 944 -18.74 30.59 -2.51
CA GLY A 944 -19.16 29.18 -2.44
C GLY A 944 -19.91 28.73 -3.70
N VAL A 945 -20.73 29.61 -4.29
CA VAL A 945 -21.43 29.35 -5.57
C VAL A 945 -20.44 29.22 -6.73
N MET A 946 -19.41 30.06 -6.82
CA MET A 946 -18.36 29.90 -7.83
C MET A 946 -17.68 28.52 -7.72
N ALA A 947 -17.31 28.12 -6.50
CA ALA A 947 -16.68 26.83 -6.24
C ALA A 947 -17.62 25.65 -6.58
N TYR A 948 -18.91 25.75 -6.23
CA TYR A 948 -19.95 24.78 -6.59
C TYR A 948 -20.09 24.61 -8.11
N ILE A 949 -20.15 25.71 -8.88
CA ILE A 949 -20.27 25.64 -10.35
C ILE A 949 -19.05 24.96 -10.97
N TYR A 950 -17.83 25.28 -10.51
CA TYR A 950 -16.62 24.57 -10.95
C TYR A 950 -16.66 23.08 -10.59
N MET A 951 -17.13 22.72 -9.39
CA MET A 951 -17.25 21.30 -9.00
C MET A 951 -18.27 20.55 -9.86
N ARG A 952 -19.42 21.17 -10.14
CA ARG A 952 -20.52 20.64 -10.95
C ARG A 952 -20.15 20.45 -12.43
N ASP A 953 -19.50 21.44 -13.03
CA ASP A 953 -19.27 21.51 -14.48
C ASP A 953 -17.90 20.96 -14.92
N GLU A 954 -16.85 21.08 -14.08
CA GLU A 954 -15.47 20.77 -14.44
C GLU A 954 -14.92 19.56 -13.65
N LEU A 955 -14.97 19.60 -12.32
CA LEU A 955 -14.29 18.62 -11.45
C LEU A 955 -14.85 17.19 -11.55
N THR A 956 -16.17 17.06 -11.56
CA THR A 956 -16.89 15.79 -11.80
C THR A 956 -16.52 15.14 -13.14
N ASN A 957 -16.35 15.97 -14.17
CA ASN A 957 -15.90 15.57 -15.51
C ASN A 957 -14.38 15.32 -15.59
N GLY A 958 -13.67 15.36 -14.45
CA GLY A 958 -12.25 15.04 -14.32
C GLY A 958 -11.29 16.20 -14.63
N VAL A 959 -11.80 17.41 -14.89
CA VAL A 959 -10.97 18.60 -15.10
C VAL A 959 -10.50 19.12 -13.74
N ILE A 960 -9.18 19.11 -13.53
CA ILE A 960 -8.56 19.57 -12.28
C ILE A 960 -8.02 20.99 -12.39
N ALA A 961 -8.21 21.77 -11.33
CA ALA A 961 -7.52 23.03 -11.10
C ALA A 961 -6.02 22.78 -11.00
N ILE A 962 -5.22 23.39 -11.88
CA ILE A 962 -3.78 23.11 -11.97
C ILE A 962 -3.00 24.11 -11.11
N PRO A 963 -2.33 23.68 -10.01
CA PRO A 963 -1.54 24.59 -9.19
C PRO A 963 -0.49 25.38 -9.99
N ARG A 964 -0.27 26.64 -9.59
CA ARG A 964 0.64 27.60 -10.24
C ARG A 964 2.10 27.13 -10.25
N ASP A 965 2.50 26.25 -9.34
CA ASP A 965 3.79 25.56 -9.33
C ASP A 965 3.80 24.26 -10.14
N ALA A 966 2.68 23.53 -10.18
CA ALA A 966 2.49 22.24 -10.87
C ALA A 966 2.25 22.37 -12.40
N CYS A 967 2.92 23.31 -13.05
CA CYS A 967 2.79 23.55 -14.50
C CYS A 967 3.11 22.32 -15.37
N GLU A 968 3.90 21.37 -14.85
CA GLU A 968 4.16 20.06 -15.45
C GLU A 968 2.91 19.17 -15.66
N LEU A 969 1.73 19.60 -15.18
CA LEU A 969 0.42 19.03 -15.54
C LEU A 969 -0.18 19.64 -16.81
N LYS A 970 0.03 20.94 -17.05
CA LYS A 970 -0.55 21.69 -18.19
C LYS A 970 0.38 21.70 -19.40
N PHE A 971 1.68 21.70 -19.13
CA PHE A 971 2.76 21.65 -20.11
C PHE A 971 3.73 20.54 -19.67
N PRO A 972 3.48 19.28 -20.08
CA PRO A 972 4.46 18.21 -19.93
C PRO A 972 5.78 18.64 -20.55
N ARG A 973 6.91 18.30 -19.91
CA ARG A 973 8.21 18.39 -20.56
C ARG A 973 8.38 17.16 -21.44
N GLU A 974 8.53 17.38 -22.74
CA GLU A 974 9.15 16.43 -23.67
C GLU A 974 10.64 16.24 -23.32
#